data_AF-A0A2N9YHT4-F1
#
_entry.id   AF-A0A2N9YHT4-F1
#
_cell.length_a   1.000
_cell.length_b   1.000
_cell.length_c   1.000
_cell.angle_alpha   90.00
_cell.angle_beta   90.00
_cell.angle_gamma   90.00
#
_symmetry.space_group_name_H-M   'P 1'
#
loop_
_entity.id
_entity.type
_entity.pdbx_description
1 polymer ?
#
loop_
_entity_poly.entity_id
_entity_poly.type
_entity_poly.pdbx_seq_one_letter_code
_entity_poly.pdbx_strand_id
1 'polypeptide(L)'
;MTPPNSLIKPSLLMRYFHLLIVLTLFYAPSGFASFDIDCDDNLGQLTVALQAEHLLSCNDELAGTDFLNPYNDTRINLMLILEDLKSIPLDIVKAETTDNENIRYEIPFYYKDLFNSQSPPQSDTNEAKPVESIGLTLEQLVTQLGVDKELIKTTGYQEAQCISNDSLAAQLFLTTLNNLSISTEEKQILAKTRLQLLGLCQATPAAALTIPVNTPIAQEMATYLQGINYFYSSDFANAANEFKKLSTSEQAWLKETALYMLARTALNDTQADESFVETQLNQYLTHYPQGAYADSARGLFRRLYWLSNNQAKLAKTLATAINSQPSLYTEQLFEFINEAEHALFFPYTDTENPKPSFLSTSLDWDAPLLYAVAVLVRMRTNAEKPIESIPLAVLQDKQTSFTQAGLGALHTYLLLADTYFVQKDYAAVLQKTTNQTISSPVSMTTFSTLTLRALAFEKTKQWEKAETIWLDLFKNTQHPIQQRQLQLALALNYEQSGRLQSIFAKDSAVTDKRLQHLLIQRSASAKLLEDILNTPDIEALTKAIALKTLLFKQLIHANYAEFTRIYQQYPIKDYPDFKELQNFQWTGEPLATDDDHYTCQPLLKTAQRLAQNKNDAVALNCVGEFFRLFFYYNYAEVYLFYDVNFSAPHGDKPYYLGEMPDYFAGKTYTRLDYSLAVIDNPKAPDQAKAYALYRAINCFATSGANHCGRQEIPQTQRANWFKLLKQKYKETDWAIQQKYYW
;
A
#
# COMPACT_ATOMS: atom_id res chain seq x y z
N MET A 1 1.36 46.58 -64.37
CA MET A 1 1.27 45.14 -64.70
C MET A 1 0.26 44.51 -63.76
N THR A 2 -0.49 43.53 -64.27
CA THR A 2 -1.57 42.69 -63.67
C THR A 2 -2.99 43.26 -63.53
N PRO A 3 -3.90 42.73 -64.39
CA PRO A 3 -5.23 42.23 -64.03
C PRO A 3 -5.32 40.70 -64.36
N PRO A 4 -6.49 40.01 -64.37
CA PRO A 4 -7.32 39.58 -63.23
C PRO A 4 -7.80 38.09 -63.34
N ASN A 5 -8.67 37.65 -62.39
CA ASN A 5 -9.64 36.51 -62.47
C ASN A 5 -9.07 35.07 -62.52
N SER A 6 -9.68 33.98 -62.03
CA SER A 6 -10.99 33.67 -61.43
C SER A 6 -10.99 32.22 -60.89
N LEU A 7 -11.80 31.99 -59.84
CA LEU A 7 -12.62 30.80 -59.50
C LEU A 7 -12.39 29.43 -60.18
N ILE A 8 -12.44 28.35 -59.38
CA ILE A 8 -13.35 27.18 -59.50
C ILE A 8 -13.33 26.35 -58.19
N LYS A 9 -14.50 26.01 -57.64
CA LYS A 9 -14.76 24.90 -56.67
C LYS A 9 -15.01 23.62 -57.49
N PRO A 10 -14.63 22.40 -57.05
CA PRO A 10 -15.42 21.58 -56.09
C PRO A 10 -14.51 20.68 -55.19
N SER A 11 -14.94 19.95 -54.15
CA SER A 11 -16.01 18.96 -54.12
C SER A 11 -16.27 18.45 -52.68
N LEU A 12 -17.46 17.87 -52.51
CA LEU A 12 -18.11 17.35 -51.31
C LEU A 12 -17.39 16.20 -50.54
N LEU A 13 -16.16 15.80 -50.89
CA LEU A 13 -15.52 14.62 -50.30
C LEU A 13 -14.97 14.81 -48.88
N MET A 14 -14.77 16.05 -48.42
CA MET A 14 -14.08 16.32 -47.15
C MET A 14 -15.02 16.36 -45.92
N ARG A 15 -16.35 16.27 -46.11
CA ARG A 15 -17.33 16.27 -45.00
C ARG A 15 -17.76 14.88 -44.52
N TYR A 16 -17.41 13.81 -45.23
CA TYR A 16 -17.72 12.44 -44.80
C TYR A 16 -16.60 11.78 -43.96
N PHE A 17 -15.41 12.38 -43.90
CA PHE A 17 -14.29 11.84 -43.10
C PHE A 17 -14.31 12.25 -41.62
N HIS A 18 -15.26 13.11 -41.20
CA HIS A 18 -15.39 13.54 -39.80
C HIS A 18 -16.64 13.00 -39.10
N LEU A 19 -17.50 12.24 -39.81
CA LEU A 19 -18.68 11.61 -39.20
C LEU A 19 -18.49 10.10 -38.90
N LEU A 20 -17.41 9.48 -39.37
CA LEU A 20 -17.14 8.05 -39.16
C LEU A 20 -16.12 7.77 -38.04
N ILE A 21 -15.49 8.80 -37.46
CA ILE A 21 -14.54 8.65 -36.33
C ILE A 21 -15.24 8.88 -34.97
N VAL A 22 -16.48 9.40 -34.95
CA VAL A 22 -17.24 9.64 -33.71
C VAL A 22 -18.11 8.43 -33.30
N LEU A 23 -18.18 7.37 -34.11
CA LEU A 23 -19.04 6.20 -33.87
C LEU A 23 -18.30 4.91 -33.49
N THR A 24 -17.00 4.95 -33.23
CA THR A 24 -16.21 3.78 -32.78
C THR A 24 -15.42 3.98 -31.48
N LEU A 25 -15.71 5.03 -30.71
CA LEU A 25 -15.06 5.27 -29.40
C LEU A 25 -15.95 5.01 -28.17
N PHE A 26 -17.14 4.42 -28.36
CA PHE A 26 -17.97 3.93 -27.26
C PHE A 26 -18.07 2.41 -27.28
N TYR A 27 -16.93 1.73 -27.11
CA TYR A 27 -16.84 0.36 -26.61
C TYR A 27 -15.38 0.13 -26.18
N ALA A 28 -15.04 0.62 -24.99
CA ALA A 28 -13.94 0.07 -24.22
C ALA A 28 -14.58 -0.75 -23.09
N PRO A 29 -14.63 -2.10 -23.17
CA PRO A 29 -14.63 -2.87 -21.94
C PRO A 29 -13.35 -2.47 -21.19
N SER A 30 -13.48 -2.26 -19.89
CA SER A 30 -12.39 -2.04 -18.93
C SER A 30 -11.22 -2.99 -19.21
N GLY A 31 -10.30 -2.51 -20.03
CA GLY A 31 -8.98 -3.07 -20.22
C GLY A 31 -8.07 -2.31 -19.29
N PHE A 32 -7.66 -2.97 -18.21
CA PHE A 32 -6.44 -2.65 -17.50
C PHE A 32 -5.29 -2.73 -18.51
N ALA A 33 -5.01 -1.63 -19.20
CA ALA A 33 -3.78 -1.46 -19.95
C ALA A 33 -2.83 -0.74 -19.00
N SER A 34 -2.06 -1.52 -18.24
CA SER A 34 -0.90 -1.02 -17.54
C SER A 34 0.00 -0.34 -18.57
N PHE A 35 0.38 0.90 -18.30
CA PHE A 35 1.70 1.32 -18.74
C PHE A 35 2.67 0.59 -17.81
N ASP A 36 3.48 -0.29 -18.39
CA ASP A 36 4.61 -0.93 -17.72
C ASP A 36 5.60 0.16 -17.27
N ILE A 37 5.34 0.70 -16.08
CA ILE A 37 6.43 1.04 -15.16
C ILE A 37 6.61 -0.22 -14.35
N ASP A 38 7.58 -1.02 -14.78
CA ASP A 38 8.17 -2.09 -13.97
C ASP A 38 8.79 -1.39 -12.75
N CYS A 39 7.96 -1.11 -11.75
CA CYS A 39 8.43 -0.94 -10.40
C CYS A 39 8.93 -2.32 -10.01
N ASP A 40 10.23 -2.55 -10.22
CA ASP A 40 10.95 -3.52 -9.39
C ASP A 40 10.54 -3.17 -7.97
N ASP A 41 9.78 -4.06 -7.37
CA ASP A 41 9.19 -3.98 -6.04
C ASP A 41 10.30 -4.02 -4.99
N ASN A 42 11.46 -3.37 -5.21
CA ASN A 42 12.73 -3.64 -4.54
C ASN A 42 12.90 -5.15 -4.24
N LEU A 43 12.45 -6.04 -5.15
CA LEU A 43 12.45 -7.48 -4.95
C LEU A 43 11.75 -7.95 -3.64
N GLY A 44 10.64 -7.34 -3.22
CA GLY A 44 9.98 -7.65 -1.95
C GLY A 44 10.54 -6.89 -0.74
N GLN A 45 11.42 -5.91 -0.94
CA GLN A 45 12.04 -5.16 0.16
C GLN A 45 11.32 -3.83 0.38
N LEU A 46 10.23 -3.93 1.15
CA LEU A 46 9.92 -2.97 2.20
C LEU A 46 11.18 -2.59 2.98
N THR A 47 11.92 -1.61 2.48
CA THR A 47 13.03 -0.95 3.17
C THR A 47 12.58 -0.58 4.58
N VAL A 48 13.10 -1.30 5.57
CA VAL A 48 12.64 -1.22 6.96
C VAL A 48 13.09 0.11 7.54
N ALA A 49 12.23 1.12 7.48
CA ALA A 49 12.48 2.48 7.96
C ALA A 49 11.29 3.04 8.72
N LEU A 50 11.57 3.85 9.73
CA LEU A 50 10.57 4.62 10.48
C LEU A 50 10.23 5.96 9.84
N GLN A 51 11.06 6.44 8.91
CA GLN A 51 10.92 7.71 8.23
C GLN A 51 11.03 7.45 6.73
N ALA A 52 9.91 7.25 6.04
CA ALA A 52 9.91 7.50 4.61
C ALA A 52 9.98 9.03 4.43
N GLU A 53 11.11 9.58 3.98
CA GLU A 53 11.23 11.03 3.68
C GLU A 53 10.83 11.34 2.20
N HIS A 54 10.47 10.30 1.42
CA HIS A 54 9.97 10.40 0.06
C HIS A 54 8.80 9.43 -0.16
N LEU A 55 7.85 9.83 -1.03
CA LEU A 55 6.79 8.96 -1.52
C LEU A 55 7.45 7.83 -2.33
N LEU A 56 7.60 6.64 -1.72
CA LEU A 56 7.98 5.44 -2.46
C LEU A 56 6.75 5.00 -3.25
N SER A 57 6.61 5.51 -4.47
CA SER A 57 5.52 5.15 -5.38
C SER A 57 5.81 3.80 -6.02
N CYS A 58 5.02 2.78 -5.69
CA CYS A 58 4.87 1.58 -6.49
C CYS A 58 3.38 1.21 -6.46
N ASN A 59 2.74 1.17 -7.64
CA ASN A 59 1.34 0.77 -7.87
C ASN A 59 0.29 1.30 -6.87
N ASP A 60 -0.22 2.51 -7.06
CA ASP A 60 -1.44 3.04 -6.39
C ASP A 60 -1.54 2.92 -4.84
N GLU A 61 -0.48 2.48 -4.15
CA GLU A 61 -0.50 2.10 -2.73
C GLU A 61 0.66 2.75 -1.98
N LEU A 62 0.35 3.77 -1.16
CA LEU A 62 1.31 4.36 -0.24
C LEU A 62 1.38 3.49 1.04
N ALA A 63 2.59 3.24 1.53
CA ALA A 63 2.82 2.57 2.81
C ALA A 63 2.81 3.57 3.98
N GLY A 64 2.75 3.08 5.22
CA GLY A 64 2.78 3.92 6.41
C GLY A 64 3.33 3.24 7.66
N THR A 65 3.46 4.05 8.69
CA THR A 65 3.96 3.73 10.03
C THR A 65 2.85 4.01 11.05
N ASP A 66 2.91 3.34 12.20
CA ASP A 66 1.92 3.41 13.27
C ASP A 66 2.13 4.61 14.21
N PHE A 67 2.40 5.77 13.62
CA PHE A 67 2.34 7.07 14.28
C PHE A 67 1.91 8.11 13.25
N LEU A 68 1.37 9.24 13.70
CA LEU A 68 0.90 10.29 12.81
C LEU A 68 2.06 10.92 12.03
N ASN A 69 2.23 10.58 10.77
CA ASN A 69 3.41 10.96 10.00
C ASN A 69 2.97 11.63 8.68
N PRO A 70 3.49 12.82 8.32
CA PRO A 70 3.24 13.44 7.02
C PRO A 70 3.36 12.50 5.83
N TYR A 71 4.29 11.55 5.86
CA TYR A 71 4.60 10.66 4.75
C TYR A 71 3.83 9.33 4.76
N ASN A 72 3.01 9.06 5.78
CA ASN A 72 2.06 7.95 5.72
C ASN A 72 1.06 8.18 4.59
N ASP A 73 0.51 7.09 4.03
CA ASP A 73 -0.78 7.14 3.34
C ASP A 73 -1.79 7.94 4.17
N THR A 74 -2.54 8.80 3.49
CA THR A 74 -3.52 9.70 4.12
C THR A 74 -4.58 8.92 4.88
N ARG A 75 -4.99 7.76 4.33
CA ARG A 75 -5.93 6.82 4.94
C ARG A 75 -5.38 6.23 6.22
N ILE A 76 -4.08 5.92 6.28
CA ILE A 76 -3.42 5.44 7.50
C ILE A 76 -3.49 6.53 8.58
N ASN A 77 -3.11 7.78 8.30
CA ASN A 77 -3.22 8.85 9.29
C ASN A 77 -4.66 9.07 9.79
N LEU A 78 -5.64 9.08 8.87
CA LEU A 78 -7.05 9.21 9.25
C LEU A 78 -7.48 8.05 10.15
N MET A 79 -7.13 6.84 9.77
CA MET A 79 -7.44 5.63 10.51
C MET A 79 -6.82 5.64 11.91
N LEU A 80 -5.53 5.98 12.07
CA LEU A 80 -4.87 6.07 13.38
C LEU A 80 -5.52 7.09 14.31
N ILE A 81 -6.00 8.23 13.78
CA ILE A 81 -6.75 9.22 14.57
C ILE A 81 -8.11 8.66 14.98
N LEU A 82 -8.82 8.00 14.07
CA LEU A 82 -10.14 7.43 14.34
C LEU A 82 -10.06 6.24 15.32
N GLU A 83 -9.00 5.45 15.22
CA GLU A 83 -8.68 4.36 16.12
C GLU A 83 -8.57 4.85 17.57
N ASP A 84 -7.79 5.91 17.81
CA ASP A 84 -7.60 6.51 19.14
C ASP A 84 -8.93 7.04 19.70
N LEU A 85 -9.73 7.70 18.85
CA LEU A 85 -11.01 8.31 19.24
C LEU A 85 -12.15 7.30 19.46
N LYS A 86 -12.12 6.17 18.75
CA LYS A 86 -13.16 5.12 18.82
C LYS A 86 -12.71 3.90 19.63
N SER A 87 -11.43 3.84 20.00
CA SER A 87 -10.77 2.78 20.77
C SER A 87 -10.99 1.36 20.21
N ILE A 88 -10.76 1.17 18.91
CA ILE A 88 -10.85 -0.14 18.22
C ILE A 88 -9.44 -0.61 17.89
N PRO A 89 -8.94 -1.77 18.35
CA PRO A 89 -7.58 -2.20 18.04
C PRO A 89 -7.41 -2.57 16.56
N LEU A 90 -6.31 -2.15 15.95
CA LEU A 90 -5.90 -2.58 14.60
C LEU A 90 -4.87 -3.71 14.67
N ASP A 91 -4.92 -4.63 13.70
CA ASP A 91 -3.88 -5.64 13.51
C ASP A 91 -3.51 -5.75 12.02
N ILE A 92 -2.23 -6.02 11.76
CA ILE A 92 -1.73 -6.32 10.41
C ILE A 92 -1.72 -7.83 10.26
N VAL A 93 -2.32 -8.31 9.16
CA VAL A 93 -2.26 -9.73 8.81
C VAL A 93 -0.80 -10.17 8.66
N LYS A 94 -0.45 -11.27 9.33
CA LYS A 94 0.86 -11.88 9.21
C LYS A 94 1.06 -12.36 7.77
N ALA A 95 2.20 -12.04 7.16
CA ALA A 95 2.69 -12.85 6.05
C ALA A 95 2.90 -14.29 6.56
N GLU A 96 2.46 -15.30 5.80
CA GLU A 96 2.61 -16.70 6.19
C GLU A 96 4.08 -17.02 6.46
N THR A 97 4.40 -17.34 7.71
CA THR A 97 5.75 -17.61 8.19
C THR A 97 6.17 -19.03 7.82
N THR A 98 6.52 -19.27 6.55
CA THR A 98 7.46 -20.35 6.26
C THR A 98 8.86 -19.75 6.43
N ASP A 99 9.48 -20.00 7.60
CA ASP A 99 10.77 -19.46 8.09
C ASP A 99 12.00 -19.67 7.17
N ASN A 100 11.80 -20.13 5.94
CA ASN A 100 12.85 -20.49 5.00
C ASN A 100 13.08 -19.46 3.89
N GLU A 101 12.22 -18.44 3.78
CA GLU A 101 12.36 -17.38 2.79
C GLU A 101 12.41 -16.04 3.53
N ASN A 102 13.23 -15.10 3.05
CA ASN A 102 13.34 -13.74 3.61
C ASN A 102 11.99 -13.02 3.55
N ILE A 103 11.11 -13.26 4.53
CA ILE A 103 9.81 -12.62 4.62
C ILE A 103 10.03 -11.18 5.08
N ARG A 104 9.55 -10.26 4.26
CA ARG A 104 9.50 -8.82 4.51
C ARG A 104 8.97 -8.51 5.92
N TYR A 105 9.66 -7.61 6.64
CA TYR A 105 9.15 -7.05 7.88
C TYR A 105 7.92 -6.19 7.58
N GLU A 106 6.85 -6.28 8.38
CA GLU A 106 5.57 -5.64 8.05
C GLU A 106 5.56 -4.11 8.23
N ILE A 107 6.63 -3.50 8.73
CA ILE A 107 6.72 -2.04 8.87
C ILE A 107 7.76 -1.48 7.88
N PRO A 108 7.41 -0.51 7.01
CA PRO A 108 6.06 0.07 6.87
C PRO A 108 5.04 -0.91 6.28
N PHE A 109 3.75 -0.68 6.56
CA PHE A 109 2.62 -1.51 6.09
C PHE A 109 1.77 -0.76 5.08
N TYR A 110 1.06 -1.49 4.22
CA TYR A 110 0.06 -0.89 3.35
C TYR A 110 -1.29 -0.79 4.04
N TYR A 111 -2.09 0.21 3.64
CA TYR A 111 -3.44 0.39 4.17
C TYR A 111 -4.32 -0.86 4.01
N LYS A 112 -4.15 -1.62 2.91
CA LYS A 112 -4.88 -2.87 2.65
C LYS A 112 -4.48 -4.03 3.57
N ASP A 113 -3.27 -4.02 4.14
CA ASP A 113 -2.79 -5.10 5.01
C ASP A 113 -3.55 -5.13 6.33
N LEU A 114 -4.23 -4.02 6.65
CA LEU A 114 -5.14 -3.84 7.76
C LEU A 114 -6.58 -4.24 7.40
N PHE A 115 -6.94 -4.24 6.12
CA PHE A 115 -8.26 -4.64 5.63
C PHE A 115 -8.44 -6.15 5.66
N ASN A 116 -7.35 -6.91 5.46
CA ASN A 116 -7.41 -8.37 5.38
C ASN A 116 -7.40 -9.06 6.77
N SER A 117 -7.42 -8.30 7.88
CA SER A 117 -7.52 -8.85 9.24
C SER A 117 -8.91 -9.44 9.47
N GLN A 118 -9.14 -10.63 8.94
CA GLN A 118 -10.33 -11.45 9.19
C GLN A 118 -10.38 -11.87 10.66
N SER A 119 -10.83 -10.96 11.52
CA SER A 119 -11.49 -11.21 12.79
C SER A 119 -11.79 -9.83 13.40
N PRO A 120 -12.95 -9.22 13.14
CA PRO A 120 -13.55 -8.42 14.20
C PRO A 120 -13.54 -9.30 15.46
N PRO A 121 -13.25 -8.78 16.68
CA PRO A 121 -13.48 -9.56 17.89
C PRO A 121 -14.85 -10.20 17.73
N GLN A 122 -14.92 -11.53 17.87
CA GLN A 122 -16.19 -12.25 17.79
C GLN A 122 -17.17 -11.39 18.59
N SER A 123 -18.11 -10.77 17.88
CA SER A 123 -19.30 -10.30 18.53
C SER A 123 -19.81 -11.57 19.19
N ASP A 124 -19.75 -11.60 20.53
CA ASP A 124 -20.69 -12.42 21.30
C ASP A 124 -21.98 -12.33 20.53
N THR A 125 -22.44 -13.48 20.03
CA THR A 125 -23.41 -13.73 18.95
C THR A 125 -24.75 -13.01 19.12
N ASN A 126 -24.67 -11.70 19.16
CA ASN A 126 -25.63 -10.74 18.69
C ASN A 126 -24.92 -10.21 17.44
N GLU A 127 -25.00 -11.01 16.36
CA GLU A 127 -25.15 -10.44 15.03
C GLU A 127 -25.89 -9.11 15.20
N ALA A 128 -25.38 -8.04 14.59
CA ALA A 128 -26.15 -6.83 14.38
C ALA A 128 -27.57 -7.31 14.08
N LYS A 129 -28.50 -7.11 15.02
CA LYS A 129 -29.85 -7.64 14.88
C LYS A 129 -30.24 -7.23 13.47
N PRO A 130 -30.55 -8.19 12.56
CA PRO A 130 -31.18 -7.83 11.31
C PRO A 130 -32.26 -6.85 11.72
N VAL A 131 -32.29 -5.67 11.08
CA VAL A 131 -33.40 -4.72 11.18
C VAL A 131 -34.65 -5.54 11.42
N GLU A 132 -35.27 -5.37 12.60
CA GLU A 132 -36.35 -6.23 13.11
C GLU A 132 -37.13 -6.80 11.93
N SER A 133 -37.04 -8.12 11.75
CA SER A 133 -37.64 -8.87 10.65
C SER A 133 -38.76 -8.09 9.99
N ILE A 134 -38.49 -7.51 8.82
CA ILE A 134 -39.51 -6.82 8.03
C ILE A 134 -40.47 -7.89 7.51
N GLY A 135 -41.38 -8.34 8.38
CA GLY A 135 -42.36 -9.37 8.11
C GLY A 135 -41.85 -10.49 7.20
N LEU A 136 -42.46 -10.58 6.02
CA LEU A 136 -42.20 -11.60 5.01
C LEU A 136 -41.01 -11.21 4.13
N THR A 137 -40.20 -12.20 3.74
CA THR A 137 -39.13 -12.02 2.73
C THR A 137 -39.73 -11.61 1.38
N LEU A 138 -38.89 -11.03 0.48
CA LEU A 138 -39.33 -10.67 -0.86
C LEU A 138 -40.02 -11.85 -1.59
N GLU A 139 -39.44 -13.04 -1.54
CA GLU A 139 -40.02 -14.24 -2.14
C GLU A 139 -41.37 -14.63 -1.52
N GLN A 140 -41.50 -14.51 -0.19
CA GLN A 140 -42.75 -14.80 0.50
C GLN A 140 -43.84 -13.81 0.12
N LEU A 141 -43.52 -12.52 0.00
CA LEU A 141 -44.45 -11.48 -0.46
C LEU A 141 -44.89 -11.73 -1.91
N VAL A 142 -43.97 -12.05 -2.81
CA VAL A 142 -44.27 -12.36 -4.22
C VAL A 142 -45.21 -13.55 -4.32
N THR A 143 -44.96 -14.60 -3.52
CA THR A 143 -45.84 -15.78 -3.45
C THR A 143 -47.22 -15.41 -2.93
N GLN A 144 -47.31 -14.64 -1.84
CA GLN A 144 -48.58 -14.26 -1.23
C GLN A 144 -49.42 -13.36 -2.13
N LEU A 145 -48.77 -12.51 -2.92
CA LEU A 145 -49.42 -11.64 -3.91
C LEU A 145 -49.80 -12.39 -5.19
N GLY A 146 -49.45 -13.67 -5.33
CA GLY A 146 -49.77 -14.50 -6.50
C GLY A 146 -49.03 -14.08 -7.77
N VAL A 147 -47.79 -13.62 -7.64
CA VAL A 147 -46.91 -13.22 -8.76
C VAL A 147 -45.79 -14.25 -8.93
N ASP A 148 -45.31 -14.40 -10.16
CA ASP A 148 -44.23 -15.33 -10.50
C ASP A 148 -42.91 -14.93 -9.84
N LYS A 149 -42.27 -15.90 -9.17
CA LYS A 149 -40.96 -15.72 -8.53
C LYS A 149 -39.83 -15.50 -9.53
N GLU A 150 -39.97 -15.98 -10.77
CA GLU A 150 -38.97 -15.80 -11.83
C GLU A 150 -38.73 -14.31 -12.18
N LEU A 151 -39.65 -13.42 -11.78
CA LEU A 151 -39.50 -11.97 -11.95
C LEU A 151 -38.54 -11.32 -10.94
N ILE A 152 -38.10 -12.04 -9.91
CA ILE A 152 -37.11 -11.53 -8.96
C ILE A 152 -35.73 -11.59 -9.63
N LYS A 153 -35.26 -10.45 -10.15
CA LYS A 153 -33.90 -10.29 -10.66
C LYS A 153 -32.95 -9.97 -9.51
N THR A 154 -31.87 -10.74 -9.38
CA THR A 154 -30.84 -10.56 -8.34
C THR A 154 -29.67 -9.69 -8.78
N THR A 155 -29.57 -9.36 -10.07
CA THR A 155 -28.49 -8.54 -10.62
C THR A 155 -29.01 -7.18 -11.06
N GLY A 156 -28.46 -6.12 -10.47
CA GLY A 156 -28.70 -4.73 -10.84
C GLY A 156 -27.37 -4.00 -11.03
N TYR A 157 -27.41 -2.92 -11.82
CA TYR A 157 -26.27 -2.02 -12.01
C TYR A 157 -25.90 -1.36 -10.66
N GLN A 158 -24.63 -1.46 -10.25
CA GLN A 158 -24.18 -1.08 -8.90
C GLN A 158 -23.64 0.35 -8.79
N GLU A 159 -23.92 1.22 -9.76
CA GLU A 159 -23.40 2.59 -9.74
C GLU A 159 -24.52 3.65 -9.74
N ALA A 160 -24.15 4.86 -9.30
CA ALA A 160 -24.97 6.07 -9.31
C ALA A 160 -26.36 5.89 -8.66
N GLN A 161 -27.43 6.41 -9.28
CA GLN A 161 -28.79 6.34 -8.74
C GLN A 161 -29.33 4.91 -8.65
N CYS A 162 -28.79 4.00 -9.45
CA CYS A 162 -29.30 2.64 -9.65
C CYS A 162 -28.95 1.68 -8.51
N ILE A 163 -27.96 2.00 -7.68
CA ILE A 163 -27.57 1.19 -6.52
C ILE A 163 -28.74 0.92 -5.56
N SER A 164 -29.74 1.80 -5.51
CA SER A 164 -30.93 1.63 -4.67
C SER A 164 -32.06 0.83 -5.32
N ASN A 165 -31.91 0.36 -6.56
CA ASN A 165 -32.93 -0.47 -7.23
C ASN A 165 -32.73 -1.95 -6.89
N ASP A 166 -32.70 -2.24 -5.59
CA ASP A 166 -32.37 -3.56 -5.05
C ASP A 166 -33.62 -4.31 -4.55
N SER A 167 -33.39 -5.53 -4.07
CA SER A 167 -34.42 -6.41 -3.53
C SER A 167 -35.10 -5.83 -2.27
N LEU A 168 -34.38 -5.08 -1.45
CA LEU A 168 -34.92 -4.47 -0.22
C LEU A 168 -35.93 -3.36 -0.58
N ALA A 169 -35.59 -2.51 -1.54
CA ALA A 169 -36.50 -1.48 -2.04
C ALA A 169 -37.76 -2.08 -2.69
N ALA A 170 -37.64 -3.23 -3.37
CA ALA A 170 -38.80 -3.97 -3.88
C ALA A 170 -39.65 -4.57 -2.74
N GLN A 171 -39.00 -5.15 -1.73
CA GLN A 171 -39.66 -5.72 -0.56
C GLN A 171 -40.50 -4.68 0.19
N LEU A 172 -39.97 -3.48 0.42
CA LEU A 172 -40.69 -2.39 1.08
C LEU A 172 -41.97 -1.96 0.33
N PHE A 173 -41.90 -1.87 -0.99
CA PHE A 173 -43.07 -1.57 -1.82
C PHE A 173 -44.11 -2.70 -1.74
N LEU A 174 -43.69 -3.97 -1.86
CA LEU A 174 -44.60 -5.11 -1.83
C LEU A 174 -45.25 -5.31 -0.46
N THR A 175 -44.52 -5.05 0.63
CA THR A 175 -45.09 -5.03 1.99
C THR A 175 -46.20 -3.99 2.10
N THR A 176 -45.95 -2.77 1.61
CA THR A 176 -46.95 -1.70 1.62
C THR A 176 -48.17 -2.10 0.79
N LEU A 177 -47.96 -2.62 -0.42
CA LEU A 177 -49.01 -3.08 -1.32
C LEU A 177 -49.86 -4.22 -0.73
N ASN A 178 -49.23 -5.18 -0.04
CA ASN A 178 -49.93 -6.30 0.58
C ASN A 178 -50.92 -5.83 1.64
N ASN A 179 -50.58 -4.77 2.38
CA ASN A 179 -51.40 -4.21 3.45
C ASN A 179 -52.54 -3.29 2.96
N LEU A 180 -52.61 -2.97 1.66
CA LEU A 180 -53.70 -2.15 1.10
C LEU A 180 -55.00 -2.93 0.95
N SER A 181 -56.13 -2.25 1.14
CA SER A 181 -57.48 -2.79 0.89
C SER A 181 -57.93 -2.54 -0.55
N ILE A 182 -57.25 -3.14 -1.52
CA ILE A 182 -57.58 -3.12 -2.96
C ILE A 182 -57.78 -4.55 -3.49
N SER A 183 -58.28 -4.69 -4.72
CA SER A 183 -58.54 -5.99 -5.33
C SER A 183 -57.26 -6.80 -5.53
N THR A 184 -57.37 -8.14 -5.50
CA THR A 184 -56.23 -9.05 -5.76
C THR A 184 -55.62 -8.82 -7.14
N GLU A 185 -56.45 -8.52 -8.14
CA GLU A 185 -56.00 -8.23 -9.51
C GLU A 185 -55.12 -6.96 -9.55
N GLU A 186 -55.55 -5.87 -8.90
CA GLU A 186 -54.75 -4.64 -8.81
C GLU A 186 -53.44 -4.86 -8.05
N LYS A 187 -53.44 -5.66 -6.97
CA LYS A 187 -52.21 -6.05 -6.27
C LYS A 187 -51.26 -6.82 -7.18
N GLN A 188 -51.75 -7.77 -7.94
CA GLN A 188 -50.93 -8.56 -8.88
C GLN A 188 -50.31 -7.69 -9.97
N ILE A 189 -51.10 -6.77 -10.54
CA ILE A 189 -50.63 -5.84 -11.58
C ILE A 189 -49.49 -4.97 -11.03
N LEU A 190 -49.70 -4.30 -9.89
CA LEU A 190 -48.71 -3.41 -9.29
C LEU A 190 -47.44 -4.17 -8.85
N ALA A 191 -47.59 -5.35 -8.26
CA ALA A 191 -46.48 -6.18 -7.83
C ALA A 191 -45.63 -6.65 -9.02
N LYS A 192 -46.28 -7.13 -10.09
CA LYS A 192 -45.61 -7.53 -11.34
C LYS A 192 -44.84 -6.36 -11.95
N THR A 193 -45.45 -5.18 -12.02
CA THR A 193 -44.78 -3.98 -12.54
C THR A 193 -43.55 -3.60 -11.71
N ARG A 194 -43.63 -3.62 -10.36
CA ARG A 194 -42.46 -3.31 -9.51
C ARG A 194 -41.30 -4.27 -9.76
N LEU A 195 -41.59 -5.57 -9.89
CA LEU A 195 -40.57 -6.59 -10.15
C LEU A 195 -39.98 -6.46 -11.57
N GLN A 196 -40.78 -6.09 -12.56
CA GLN A 196 -40.27 -5.81 -13.91
C GLN A 196 -39.27 -4.65 -13.94
N LEU A 197 -39.47 -3.65 -13.08
CA LEU A 197 -38.57 -2.52 -12.88
C LEU A 197 -37.35 -2.86 -12.02
N LEU A 198 -37.30 -4.02 -11.36
CA LEU A 198 -36.16 -4.42 -10.53
C LEU A 198 -34.92 -4.62 -11.42
N GLY A 199 -33.79 -4.03 -11.01
CA GLY A 199 -32.55 -4.02 -11.79
C GLY A 199 -32.55 -3.10 -13.02
N LEU A 200 -33.63 -2.35 -13.27
CA LEU A 200 -33.63 -1.31 -14.31
C LEU A 200 -32.57 -0.24 -13.98
N CYS A 201 -31.71 0.04 -14.96
CA CYS A 201 -30.80 1.17 -14.96
C CYS A 201 -30.47 1.54 -16.41
N GLN A 202 -30.91 2.71 -16.87
CA GLN A 202 -30.66 3.17 -18.24
C GLN A 202 -30.38 4.68 -18.25
N ALA A 203 -29.47 5.11 -19.13
CA ALA A 203 -29.16 6.52 -19.35
C ALA A 203 -30.13 7.19 -20.36
N THR A 204 -31.19 6.50 -20.78
CA THR A 204 -32.17 6.98 -21.75
C THR A 204 -33.57 7.03 -21.14
N PRO A 205 -34.34 8.11 -21.38
CA PRO A 205 -35.72 8.23 -20.91
C PRO A 205 -36.57 7.02 -21.31
N ALA A 206 -37.26 6.43 -20.35
CA ALA A 206 -38.18 5.32 -20.61
C ALA A 206 -39.52 5.83 -21.12
N ALA A 207 -40.19 5.01 -21.92
CA ALA A 207 -41.59 5.23 -22.26
C ALA A 207 -42.46 5.22 -20.98
N ALA A 208 -43.59 5.93 -21.04
CA ALA A 208 -44.60 5.86 -19.99
C ALA A 208 -45.13 4.42 -19.87
N LEU A 209 -45.33 3.96 -18.63
CA LEU A 209 -45.93 2.67 -18.33
C LEU A 209 -47.44 2.78 -18.44
N THR A 210 -48.07 1.72 -18.98
CA THR A 210 -49.52 1.54 -18.93
C THR A 210 -49.85 0.57 -17.81
N ILE A 211 -50.34 1.08 -16.68
CA ILE A 211 -50.66 0.28 -15.48
C ILE A 211 -52.19 0.31 -15.27
N PRO A 212 -52.94 -0.73 -15.68
CA PRO A 212 -54.40 -0.71 -15.64
C PRO A 212 -54.94 -0.98 -14.23
N VAL A 213 -55.15 0.09 -13.45
CA VAL A 213 -55.73 0.04 -12.10
C VAL A 213 -56.82 1.09 -11.94
N ASN A 214 -57.81 0.83 -11.07
CA ASN A 214 -59.05 1.60 -11.05
C ASN A 214 -59.31 2.29 -9.70
N THR A 215 -58.87 1.70 -8.60
CA THR A 215 -59.06 2.28 -7.26
C THR A 215 -58.12 3.46 -7.02
N PRO A 216 -58.55 4.52 -6.31
CA PRO A 216 -57.73 5.72 -6.12
C PRO A 216 -56.33 5.43 -5.53
N ILE A 217 -56.25 4.60 -4.49
CA ILE A 217 -54.96 4.24 -3.88
C ILE A 217 -54.09 3.36 -4.79
N ALA A 218 -54.70 2.50 -5.64
CA ALA A 218 -53.92 1.76 -6.63
C ALA A 218 -53.37 2.69 -7.73
N GLN A 219 -54.11 3.74 -8.10
CA GLN A 219 -53.64 4.77 -9.03
C GLN A 219 -52.44 5.53 -8.45
N GLU A 220 -52.46 5.88 -7.16
CA GLU A 220 -51.29 6.49 -6.51
C GLU A 220 -50.07 5.56 -6.49
N MET A 221 -50.26 4.27 -6.23
CA MET A 221 -49.19 3.27 -6.32
C MET A 221 -48.66 3.13 -7.76
N ALA A 222 -49.53 3.22 -8.77
CA ALA A 222 -49.13 3.23 -10.18
C ALA A 222 -48.33 4.50 -10.53
N THR A 223 -48.74 5.67 -10.04
CA THR A 223 -47.99 6.93 -10.15
C THR A 223 -46.59 6.80 -9.54
N TYR A 224 -46.46 6.12 -8.40
CA TYR A 224 -45.15 5.87 -7.79
C TYR A 224 -44.27 5.02 -8.73
N LEU A 225 -44.80 3.92 -9.28
CA LEU A 225 -44.06 3.07 -10.20
C LEU A 225 -43.67 3.80 -11.50
N GLN A 226 -44.51 4.72 -11.97
CA GLN A 226 -44.18 5.59 -13.10
C GLN A 226 -43.02 6.52 -12.76
N GLY A 227 -43.03 7.15 -11.58
CA GLY A 227 -41.92 7.98 -11.10
C GLY A 227 -40.61 7.19 -10.98
N ILE A 228 -40.68 5.95 -10.48
CA ILE A 228 -39.53 5.05 -10.38
C ILE A 228 -38.96 4.68 -11.75
N ASN A 229 -39.83 4.38 -12.72
CA ASN A 229 -39.42 4.12 -14.11
C ASN A 229 -38.67 5.32 -14.69
N TYR A 230 -39.18 6.54 -14.51
CA TYR A 230 -38.49 7.74 -14.97
C TYR A 230 -37.17 7.99 -14.23
N PHE A 231 -37.13 7.82 -12.90
CA PHE A 231 -35.94 8.04 -12.08
C PHE A 231 -34.78 7.13 -12.49
N TYR A 232 -35.02 5.82 -12.62
CA TYR A 232 -33.97 4.86 -13.02
C TYR A 232 -33.62 4.90 -14.51
N SER A 233 -34.40 5.63 -15.30
CA SER A 233 -34.13 5.95 -16.72
C SER A 233 -33.56 7.36 -16.92
N SER A 234 -33.14 8.03 -15.83
CA SER A 234 -32.53 9.37 -15.87
C SER A 234 -33.45 10.48 -16.42
N ASP A 235 -34.76 10.28 -16.44
CA ASP A 235 -35.75 11.31 -16.79
C ASP A 235 -36.24 12.03 -15.53
N PHE A 236 -35.36 12.85 -14.96
CA PHE A 236 -35.58 13.47 -13.66
C PHE A 236 -36.74 14.48 -13.66
N ALA A 237 -36.99 15.17 -14.78
CA ALA A 237 -38.11 16.10 -14.89
C ALA A 237 -39.46 15.39 -14.76
N ASN A 238 -39.65 14.27 -15.47
CA ASN A 238 -40.89 13.51 -15.36
C ASN A 238 -40.98 12.74 -14.04
N ALA A 239 -39.87 12.21 -13.52
CA ALA A 239 -39.83 11.62 -12.19
C ALA A 239 -40.31 12.60 -11.11
N ALA A 240 -39.79 13.84 -11.12
CA ALA A 240 -40.19 14.89 -10.18
C ALA A 240 -41.68 15.22 -10.29
N ASN A 241 -42.23 15.28 -11.51
CA ASN A 241 -43.66 15.51 -11.73
C ASN A 241 -44.53 14.41 -11.12
N GLU A 242 -44.15 13.14 -11.27
CA GLU A 242 -44.91 12.02 -10.69
C GLU A 242 -44.81 11.99 -9.16
N PHE A 243 -43.60 12.14 -8.59
CA PHE A 243 -43.45 12.16 -7.13
C PHE A 243 -44.13 13.37 -6.48
N LYS A 244 -44.18 14.53 -7.16
CA LYS A 244 -44.89 15.71 -6.65
C LYS A 244 -46.38 15.46 -6.45
N LYS A 245 -47.03 14.69 -7.35
CA LYS A 245 -48.45 14.29 -7.20
C LYS A 245 -48.70 13.49 -5.93
N LEU A 246 -47.70 12.75 -5.45
CA LEU A 246 -47.78 11.88 -4.27
C LEU A 246 -47.36 12.56 -2.97
N SER A 247 -46.78 13.76 -3.02
CA SER A 247 -46.32 14.51 -1.84
C SER A 247 -47.45 14.88 -0.85
N THR A 248 -48.71 14.76 -1.28
CA THR A 248 -49.91 15.00 -0.46
C THR A 248 -50.78 13.75 -0.29
N SER A 249 -50.29 12.56 -0.64
CA SER A 249 -51.04 11.30 -0.46
C SER A 249 -51.45 11.11 1.01
N GLU A 250 -52.64 10.56 1.21
CA GLU A 250 -53.11 10.16 2.54
C GLU A 250 -52.42 8.88 3.03
N GLN A 251 -51.84 8.10 2.12
CA GLN A 251 -51.07 6.91 2.47
C GLN A 251 -49.67 7.34 2.93
N ALA A 252 -49.37 7.07 4.20
CA ALA A 252 -48.19 7.60 4.88
C ALA A 252 -46.85 7.20 4.23
N TRP A 253 -46.72 5.95 3.77
CA TRP A 253 -45.51 5.46 3.10
C TRP A 253 -45.31 6.14 1.74
N LEU A 254 -46.37 6.29 0.93
CA LEU A 254 -46.30 6.96 -0.36
C LEU A 254 -45.91 8.42 -0.20
N LYS A 255 -46.53 9.13 0.76
CA LYS A 255 -46.20 10.53 1.05
C LYS A 255 -44.74 10.71 1.45
N GLU A 256 -44.27 9.91 2.39
CA GLU A 256 -42.88 9.96 2.87
C GLU A 256 -41.89 9.63 1.74
N THR A 257 -42.13 8.52 1.04
CA THR A 257 -41.27 8.05 -0.06
C THR A 257 -41.25 9.07 -1.20
N ALA A 258 -42.37 9.69 -1.54
CA ALA A 258 -42.43 10.71 -2.56
C ALA A 258 -41.60 11.95 -2.21
N LEU A 259 -41.67 12.44 -0.98
CA LEU A 259 -40.84 13.57 -0.51
C LEU A 259 -39.35 13.23 -0.53
N TYR A 260 -38.99 12.01 -0.14
CA TYR A 260 -37.61 11.53 -0.25
C TYR A 260 -37.15 11.42 -1.71
N MET A 261 -37.97 10.85 -2.59
CA MET A 261 -37.66 10.68 -4.00
C MET A 261 -37.61 12.00 -4.78
N LEU A 262 -38.35 13.03 -4.36
CA LEU A 262 -38.19 14.40 -4.88
C LEU A 262 -36.78 14.92 -4.62
N ALA A 263 -36.26 14.76 -3.39
CA ALA A 263 -34.91 15.16 -3.04
C ALA A 263 -33.85 14.36 -3.83
N ARG A 264 -34.02 13.05 -3.98
CA ARG A 264 -33.12 12.22 -4.79
C ARG A 264 -33.13 12.58 -6.27
N THR A 265 -34.32 12.86 -6.80
CA THR A 265 -34.49 13.29 -8.20
C THR A 265 -33.74 14.61 -8.43
N ALA A 266 -33.90 15.58 -7.52
CA ALA A 266 -33.17 16.84 -7.59
C ALA A 266 -31.64 16.64 -7.52
N LEU A 267 -31.16 15.76 -6.65
CA LEU A 267 -29.71 15.50 -6.52
C LEU A 267 -29.07 14.85 -7.76
N ASN A 268 -29.82 14.04 -8.50
CA ASN A 268 -29.30 13.35 -9.69
C ASN A 268 -29.48 14.18 -10.98
N ASP A 269 -30.28 15.24 -10.93
CA ASP A 269 -30.37 16.20 -12.01
C ASP A 269 -29.11 17.08 -12.04
N THR A 270 -28.31 16.95 -13.09
CA THR A 270 -27.04 17.70 -13.26
C THR A 270 -27.24 19.20 -13.40
N GLN A 271 -28.47 19.67 -13.63
CA GLN A 271 -28.79 21.09 -13.73
C GLN A 271 -29.28 21.70 -12.41
N ALA A 272 -29.44 20.90 -11.36
CA ALA A 272 -29.96 21.40 -10.09
C ALA A 272 -28.92 22.26 -9.33
N ASP A 273 -29.38 23.37 -8.76
CA ASP A 273 -28.59 24.22 -7.86
C ASP A 273 -28.40 23.54 -6.48
N GLU A 274 -27.22 23.69 -5.88
CA GLU A 274 -26.90 23.12 -4.55
C GLU A 274 -27.97 23.47 -3.51
N SER A 275 -28.37 24.74 -3.44
CA SER A 275 -29.35 25.26 -2.46
C SER A 275 -30.74 24.67 -2.66
N PHE A 276 -31.11 24.36 -3.90
CA PHE A 276 -32.38 23.71 -4.20
C PHE A 276 -32.40 22.28 -3.66
N VAL A 277 -31.33 21.52 -3.89
CA VAL A 277 -31.21 20.15 -3.38
C VAL A 277 -31.15 20.14 -1.85
N GLU A 278 -30.41 21.06 -1.22
CA GLU A 278 -30.41 21.23 0.24
C GLU A 278 -31.81 21.47 0.79
N THR A 279 -32.59 22.32 0.12
CA THR A 279 -33.97 22.61 0.51
C THR A 279 -34.85 21.36 0.47
N GLN A 280 -34.74 20.55 -0.60
CA GLN A 280 -35.51 19.30 -0.71
C GLN A 280 -35.13 18.28 0.37
N LEU A 281 -33.82 18.08 0.62
CA LEU A 281 -33.34 17.18 1.67
C LEU A 281 -33.77 17.65 3.06
N ASN A 282 -33.62 18.94 3.36
CA ASN A 282 -34.05 19.52 4.65
C ASN A 282 -35.58 19.47 4.81
N GLN A 283 -36.35 19.66 3.74
CA GLN A 283 -37.79 19.52 3.78
C GLN A 283 -38.16 18.09 4.21
N TYR A 284 -37.55 17.07 3.61
CA TYR A 284 -37.77 15.69 4.02
C TYR A 284 -37.39 15.47 5.50
N LEU A 285 -36.17 15.85 5.92
CA LEU A 285 -35.69 15.65 7.29
C LEU A 285 -36.49 16.43 8.35
N THR A 286 -37.10 17.56 7.98
CA THR A 286 -37.97 18.32 8.89
C THR A 286 -39.30 17.62 9.10
N HIS A 287 -39.89 17.04 8.05
CA HIS A 287 -41.16 16.33 8.14
C HIS A 287 -40.99 14.92 8.75
N TYR A 288 -39.86 14.27 8.46
CA TYR A 288 -39.56 12.88 8.82
C TYR A 288 -38.16 12.76 9.47
N PRO A 289 -37.92 13.38 10.64
CA PRO A 289 -36.60 13.35 11.28
C PRO A 289 -36.17 11.93 11.73
N GLN A 290 -37.14 11.03 11.90
CA GLN A 290 -36.94 9.61 12.21
C GLN A 290 -37.62 8.71 11.17
N GLY A 291 -37.78 9.23 9.95
CA GLY A 291 -38.38 8.51 8.83
C GLY A 291 -37.53 7.34 8.32
N ALA A 292 -38.13 6.50 7.50
CA ALA A 292 -37.49 5.32 6.90
C ALA A 292 -36.25 5.66 6.05
N TYR A 293 -36.16 6.89 5.54
CA TYR A 293 -35.06 7.37 4.70
C TYR A 293 -34.21 8.46 5.37
N ALA A 294 -34.38 8.73 6.66
CA ALA A 294 -33.70 9.81 7.37
C ALA A 294 -32.17 9.70 7.29
N ASP A 295 -31.61 8.51 7.52
CA ASP A 295 -30.16 8.30 7.48
C ASP A 295 -29.61 8.40 6.05
N SER A 296 -30.36 7.92 5.07
CA SER A 296 -29.98 8.08 3.67
C SER A 296 -30.01 9.56 3.26
N ALA A 297 -31.06 10.30 3.60
CA ALA A 297 -31.16 11.74 3.33
C ALA A 297 -30.04 12.55 4.00
N ARG A 298 -29.65 12.20 5.25
CA ARG A 298 -28.46 12.78 5.90
C ARG A 298 -27.17 12.46 5.13
N GLY A 299 -27.03 11.23 4.66
CA GLY A 299 -25.88 10.80 3.86
C GLY A 299 -25.78 11.48 2.49
N LEU A 300 -26.92 11.77 1.84
CA LEU A 300 -26.97 12.40 0.52
C LEU A 300 -26.37 13.81 0.46
N PHE A 301 -26.27 14.52 1.60
CA PHE A 301 -25.52 15.78 1.66
C PHE A 301 -24.05 15.59 1.29
N ARG A 302 -23.41 14.45 1.61
CA ARG A 302 -22.02 14.18 1.20
C ARG A 302 -21.90 14.10 -0.32
N ARG A 303 -22.80 13.37 -0.98
CA ARG A 303 -22.85 13.30 -2.44
C ARG A 303 -23.14 14.67 -3.06
N LEU A 304 -24.05 15.46 -2.48
CA LEU A 304 -24.34 16.82 -2.94
C LEU A 304 -23.09 17.71 -2.95
N TYR A 305 -22.38 17.77 -1.82
CA TYR A 305 -21.20 18.63 -1.68
C TYR A 305 -20.00 18.13 -2.48
N TRP A 306 -19.89 16.82 -2.71
CA TRP A 306 -18.92 16.26 -3.64
C TRP A 306 -19.22 16.67 -5.08
N LEU A 307 -20.46 16.49 -5.57
CA LEU A 307 -20.85 16.83 -6.94
C LEU A 307 -20.79 18.35 -7.24
N SER A 308 -21.07 19.18 -6.25
CA SER A 308 -20.97 20.65 -6.35
C SER A 308 -19.56 21.19 -6.13
N ASN A 309 -18.57 20.33 -5.85
CA ASN A 309 -17.20 20.70 -5.52
C ASN A 309 -17.09 21.64 -4.28
N ASN A 310 -18.03 21.51 -3.34
CA ASN A 310 -18.07 22.29 -2.10
C ASN A 310 -17.34 21.58 -0.96
N GLN A 311 -16.01 21.59 -1.02
CA GLN A 311 -15.16 20.83 -0.09
C GLN A 311 -15.33 21.21 1.39
N ALA A 312 -15.61 22.49 1.70
CA ALA A 312 -15.80 22.93 3.08
C ALA A 312 -17.06 22.33 3.71
N LYS A 313 -18.19 22.33 2.98
CA LYS A 313 -19.41 21.67 3.43
C LYS A 313 -19.26 20.14 3.45
N LEU A 314 -18.58 19.56 2.44
CA LEU A 314 -18.28 18.12 2.41
C LEU A 314 -17.48 17.67 3.64
N ALA A 315 -16.39 18.37 3.96
CA ALA A 315 -15.56 18.07 5.13
C ALA A 315 -16.38 18.13 6.43
N LYS A 316 -17.23 19.16 6.58
CA LYS A 316 -18.13 19.29 7.74
C LYS A 316 -19.13 18.13 7.84
N THR A 317 -19.73 17.72 6.73
CA THR A 317 -20.68 16.59 6.72
C THR A 317 -19.99 15.26 7.00
N LEU A 318 -18.80 15.02 6.44
CA LEU A 318 -17.98 13.85 6.76
C LEU A 318 -17.63 13.82 8.25
N ALA A 319 -17.14 14.93 8.82
CA ALA A 319 -16.83 15.02 10.24
C ALA A 319 -18.06 14.79 11.14
N THR A 320 -19.22 15.31 10.73
CA THR A 320 -20.48 15.07 11.45
C THR A 320 -20.88 13.59 11.41
N ALA A 321 -20.70 12.91 10.27
CA ALA A 321 -20.99 11.49 10.12
C ALA A 321 -20.13 10.62 11.06
N ILE A 322 -18.81 10.89 11.11
CA ILE A 322 -17.88 10.22 12.03
C ILE A 322 -18.33 10.36 13.49
N ASN A 323 -18.72 11.58 13.88
CA ASN A 323 -19.10 11.87 15.27
C ASN A 323 -20.46 11.27 15.64
N SER A 324 -21.36 11.12 14.68
CA SER A 324 -22.74 10.65 14.90
C SER A 324 -22.87 9.12 14.95
N GLN A 325 -21.82 8.38 14.58
CA GLN A 325 -21.81 6.92 14.59
C GLN A 325 -20.88 6.39 15.70
N PRO A 326 -21.41 6.03 16.89
CA PRO A 326 -20.60 5.62 18.03
C PRO A 326 -19.95 4.23 17.87
N SER A 327 -20.40 3.41 16.92
CA SER A 327 -19.87 2.08 16.67
C SER A 327 -19.94 1.73 15.18
N LEU A 328 -18.91 2.12 14.43
CA LEU A 328 -18.69 1.58 13.09
C LEU A 328 -18.04 0.20 13.25
N TYR A 329 -18.57 -0.82 12.58
CA TYR A 329 -17.81 -2.04 12.37
C TYR A 329 -16.62 -1.73 11.46
N THR A 330 -15.53 -2.49 11.59
CA THR A 330 -14.26 -2.29 10.88
C THR A 330 -14.46 -1.99 9.39
N GLU A 331 -15.27 -2.76 8.69
CA GLU A 331 -15.59 -2.58 7.26
C GLU A 331 -16.20 -1.20 6.94
N GLN A 332 -17.15 -0.73 7.74
CA GLN A 332 -17.80 0.58 7.54
C GLN A 332 -16.84 1.74 7.79
N LEU A 333 -15.89 1.56 8.72
CA LEU A 333 -14.83 2.54 8.97
C LEU A 333 -13.88 2.62 7.75
N PHE A 334 -13.49 1.48 7.18
CA PHE A 334 -12.66 1.42 5.98
C PHE A 334 -13.34 2.07 4.77
N GLU A 335 -14.61 1.76 4.53
CA GLU A 335 -15.41 2.40 3.47
C GLU A 335 -15.50 3.92 3.66
N PHE A 336 -15.70 4.37 4.89
CA PHE A 336 -15.70 5.80 5.20
C PHE A 336 -14.35 6.47 4.93
N ILE A 337 -13.25 5.84 5.32
CA ILE A 337 -11.90 6.36 5.08
C ILE A 337 -11.61 6.42 3.57
N ASN A 338 -12.03 5.40 2.82
CA ASN A 338 -11.93 5.39 1.36
C ASN A 338 -12.80 6.49 0.71
N GLU A 339 -14.02 6.72 1.23
CA GLU A 339 -14.88 7.84 0.81
C GLU A 339 -14.16 9.17 1.05
N ALA A 340 -13.59 9.39 2.24
CA ALA A 340 -12.87 10.62 2.57
C ALA A 340 -11.63 10.82 1.68
N GLU A 341 -10.87 9.76 1.38
CA GLU A 341 -9.72 9.82 0.49
C GLU A 341 -10.13 10.27 -0.92
N HIS A 342 -11.09 9.57 -1.53
CA HIS A 342 -11.49 9.80 -2.91
C HIS A 342 -12.44 10.99 -3.10
N ALA A 343 -13.10 11.48 -2.05
CA ALA A 343 -14.00 12.63 -2.16
C ALA A 343 -13.35 13.94 -1.72
N LEU A 344 -12.41 13.90 -0.77
CA LEU A 344 -11.88 15.09 -0.10
C LEU A 344 -10.38 15.31 -0.33
N PHE A 345 -9.53 14.32 -0.04
CA PHE A 345 -8.08 14.51 -0.04
C PHE A 345 -7.44 14.39 -1.42
N PHE A 346 -7.80 13.33 -2.17
CA PHE A 346 -7.28 13.01 -3.49
C PHE A 346 -8.41 12.60 -4.43
N PRO A 347 -9.32 13.53 -4.77
CA PRO A 347 -10.41 13.21 -5.67
C PRO A 347 -9.89 12.87 -7.07
N TYR A 348 -10.38 11.74 -7.58
CA TYR A 348 -10.06 11.28 -8.91
C TYR A 348 -10.52 12.32 -9.94
N THR A 349 -9.60 12.75 -10.81
CA THR A 349 -9.94 13.60 -11.96
C THR A 349 -9.48 12.94 -13.23
N ASP A 350 -10.39 12.79 -14.19
CA ASP A 350 -10.11 12.31 -15.56
C ASP A 350 -9.15 13.22 -16.36
N THR A 351 -8.68 14.32 -15.77
CA THR A 351 -7.72 15.22 -16.40
C THR A 351 -6.30 14.81 -16.06
N GLU A 352 -5.47 14.56 -17.09
CA GLU A 352 -4.03 14.20 -17.03
C GLU A 352 -3.13 15.12 -16.16
N ASN A 353 -3.66 16.22 -15.64
CA ASN A 353 -3.03 17.05 -14.62
C ASN A 353 -3.91 17.07 -13.36
N PRO A 354 -3.67 16.22 -12.35
CA PRO A 354 -4.28 16.40 -11.03
C PRO A 354 -3.97 17.82 -10.56
N LYS A 355 -5.01 18.65 -10.39
CA LYS A 355 -4.82 20.03 -9.96
C LYS A 355 -4.13 20.02 -8.59
N PRO A 356 -3.01 20.75 -8.39
CA PRO A 356 -2.27 20.76 -7.13
C PRO A 356 -3.02 21.25 -5.87
N SER A 357 -4.33 21.49 -5.91
CA SER A 357 -5.01 22.37 -4.96
C SER A 357 -6.25 21.78 -4.27
N PHE A 358 -6.47 20.46 -4.23
CA PHE A 358 -7.60 19.91 -3.46
C PHE A 358 -7.50 20.19 -1.95
N LEU A 359 -6.28 20.37 -1.44
CA LEU A 359 -6.03 20.80 -0.07
C LEU A 359 -5.93 22.32 0.09
N SER A 360 -6.10 23.11 -0.98
CA SER A 360 -6.03 24.58 -0.89
C SER A 360 -7.18 25.16 -0.07
N THR A 361 -8.36 24.53 -0.14
CA THR A 361 -9.56 24.92 0.62
C THR A 361 -9.53 24.41 2.06
N SER A 362 -8.52 23.62 2.47
CA SER A 362 -8.50 23.01 3.80
C SER A 362 -8.54 24.04 4.93
N LEU A 363 -8.04 25.25 4.68
CA LEU A 363 -8.11 26.37 5.61
C LEU A 363 -9.54 26.75 6.01
N ASP A 364 -10.51 26.50 5.13
CA ASP A 364 -11.93 26.84 5.32
C ASP A 364 -12.73 25.68 5.95
N TRP A 365 -12.10 24.53 6.19
CA TRP A 365 -12.80 23.35 6.72
C TRP A 365 -13.12 23.52 8.20
N ASP A 366 -14.42 23.48 8.52
CA ASP A 366 -14.95 23.36 9.87
C ASP A 366 -15.02 21.87 10.28
N ALA A 367 -13.87 21.22 10.26
CA ALA A 367 -13.70 19.79 10.51
C ALA A 367 -12.29 19.49 11.07
N PRO A 368 -12.02 19.75 12.36
CA PRO A 368 -10.65 19.70 12.91
C PRO A 368 -9.92 18.38 12.70
N LEU A 369 -10.64 17.25 12.75
CA LEU A 369 -10.08 15.92 12.49
C LEU A 369 -9.57 15.77 11.05
N LEU A 370 -10.39 16.10 10.05
CA LEU A 370 -10.00 16.02 8.63
C LEU A 370 -8.98 17.10 8.27
N TYR A 371 -9.09 18.28 8.89
CA TYR A 371 -8.09 19.34 8.76
C TYR A 371 -6.71 18.88 9.26
N ALA A 372 -6.63 18.12 10.37
CA ALA A 372 -5.37 17.58 10.87
C ALA A 372 -4.68 16.67 9.84
N VAL A 373 -5.44 15.80 9.18
CA VAL A 373 -4.94 14.94 8.11
C VAL A 373 -4.45 15.77 6.93
N ALA A 374 -5.21 16.79 6.51
CA ALA A 374 -4.78 17.72 5.46
C ALA A 374 -3.49 18.46 5.83
N VAL A 375 -3.33 18.89 7.09
CA VAL A 375 -2.10 19.53 7.58
C VAL A 375 -0.91 18.59 7.46
N LEU A 376 -1.03 17.32 7.88
CA LEU A 376 0.04 16.32 7.75
C LEU A 376 0.43 16.11 6.29
N VAL A 377 -0.54 15.94 5.38
CA VAL A 377 -0.26 15.77 3.94
C VAL A 377 0.46 17.00 3.37
N ARG A 378 0.10 18.21 3.80
CA ARG A 378 0.74 19.45 3.34
C ARG A 378 2.15 19.66 3.90
N MET A 379 2.60 18.86 4.86
CA MET A 379 4.02 18.85 5.30
C MET A 379 4.91 18.00 4.39
N ARG A 380 4.35 17.22 3.45
CA ARG A 380 5.13 16.36 2.53
C ARG A 380 5.98 17.21 1.58
N THR A 381 7.27 16.87 1.51
CA THR A 381 8.20 17.40 0.50
C THR A 381 8.41 16.37 -0.62
N ASN A 382 8.08 16.72 -1.86
CA ASN A 382 8.51 15.95 -3.03
C ASN A 382 9.72 16.65 -3.69
N ALA A 383 10.70 15.87 -4.16
CA ALA A 383 11.93 16.34 -4.79
C ALA A 383 11.69 17.24 -6.02
N GLU A 384 10.54 17.09 -6.69
CA GLU A 384 10.21 17.86 -7.90
C GLU A 384 9.27 19.04 -7.64
N LYS A 385 8.31 18.93 -6.71
CA LYS A 385 7.38 20.01 -6.30
C LYS A 385 6.86 19.80 -4.86
N PRO A 386 7.28 20.59 -3.86
CA PRO A 386 6.73 20.49 -2.52
C PRO A 386 5.25 20.89 -2.50
N ILE A 387 4.43 20.18 -1.72
CA ILE A 387 3.10 20.66 -1.36
C ILE A 387 3.31 21.81 -0.38
N GLU A 388 2.69 22.97 -0.60
CA GLU A 388 2.89 24.13 0.27
C GLU A 388 2.34 23.86 1.67
N SER A 389 3.23 23.82 2.66
CA SER A 389 2.89 23.68 4.08
C SER A 389 2.00 24.80 4.57
N ILE A 390 1.11 24.50 5.52
CA ILE A 390 0.29 25.53 6.18
C ILE A 390 1.22 26.46 6.97
N PRO A 391 1.12 27.80 6.82
CA PRO A 391 1.91 28.71 7.64
C PRO A 391 1.68 28.48 9.13
N LEU A 392 2.74 28.41 9.92
CA LEU A 392 2.68 28.09 11.35
C LEU A 392 1.66 28.96 12.12
N ALA A 393 1.62 30.27 11.84
CA ALA A 393 0.67 31.19 12.48
C ALA A 393 -0.80 30.78 12.21
N VAL A 394 -1.10 30.35 10.98
CA VAL A 394 -2.44 29.88 10.61
C VAL A 394 -2.78 28.58 11.33
N LEU A 395 -1.83 27.66 11.47
CA LEU A 395 -2.03 26.44 12.24
C LEU A 395 -2.25 26.76 13.74
N GLN A 396 -1.51 27.71 14.30
CA GLN A 396 -1.68 28.17 15.68
C GLN A 396 -3.08 28.75 15.92
N ASP A 397 -3.61 29.54 14.99
CA ASP A 397 -4.94 30.17 15.07
C ASP A 397 -6.10 29.16 15.15
N LYS A 398 -5.87 27.88 14.79
CA LYS A 398 -6.87 26.81 14.88
C LYS A 398 -7.05 26.22 16.29
N GLN A 399 -6.27 26.64 17.29
CA GLN A 399 -6.30 26.09 18.65
C GLN A 399 -7.70 26.02 19.26
N THR A 400 -8.49 27.10 19.15
CA THR A 400 -9.84 27.18 19.72
C THR A 400 -10.77 26.13 19.10
N SER A 401 -10.74 25.98 17.78
CA SER A 401 -11.59 25.02 17.05
C SER A 401 -11.26 23.58 17.43
N PHE A 402 -9.97 23.23 17.50
CA PHE A 402 -9.54 21.91 17.96
C PHE A 402 -9.94 21.64 19.42
N THR A 403 -9.78 22.63 20.29
CA THR A 403 -10.15 22.49 21.71
C THR A 403 -11.65 22.27 21.88
N GLN A 404 -12.48 23.02 21.15
CA GLN A 404 -13.94 22.84 21.16
C GLN A 404 -14.37 21.46 20.63
N ALA A 405 -13.60 20.88 19.70
CA ALA A 405 -13.82 19.53 19.19
C ALA A 405 -13.21 18.43 20.08
N GLY A 406 -12.59 18.76 21.22
CA GLY A 406 -11.91 17.77 22.08
C GLY A 406 -10.57 17.26 21.55
N LEU A 407 -10.01 17.91 20.53
CA LEU A 407 -8.80 17.50 19.79
C LEU A 407 -7.58 18.37 20.10
N GLY A 408 -7.53 19.01 21.27
CA GLY A 408 -6.41 19.90 21.66
C GLY A 408 -5.03 19.22 21.67
N ALA A 409 -4.97 17.94 22.05
CA ALA A 409 -3.74 17.14 22.00
C ALA A 409 -3.25 16.92 20.56
N LEU A 410 -4.17 16.69 19.62
CA LEU A 410 -3.85 16.56 18.20
C LEU A 410 -3.34 17.88 17.62
N HIS A 411 -3.93 19.02 17.98
CA HIS A 411 -3.41 20.34 17.59
C HIS A 411 -1.98 20.57 18.08
N THR A 412 -1.71 20.24 19.35
CA THR A 412 -0.38 20.33 19.95
C THR A 412 0.62 19.46 19.19
N TYR A 413 0.21 18.24 18.82
CA TYR A 413 1.02 17.36 17.99
C TYR A 413 1.33 17.95 16.62
N LEU A 414 0.35 18.54 15.91
CA LEU A 414 0.59 19.14 14.59
C LEU A 414 1.63 20.27 14.64
N LEU A 415 1.62 21.10 15.68
CA LEU A 415 2.65 22.13 15.89
C LEU A 415 4.04 21.53 16.13
N LEU A 416 4.11 20.39 16.81
CA LEU A 416 5.35 19.65 17.01
C LEU A 416 5.85 19.00 15.72
N ALA A 417 4.95 18.40 14.94
CA ALA A 417 5.22 17.83 13.63
C ALA A 417 5.73 18.88 12.65
N ASP A 418 5.14 20.09 12.62
CA ASP A 418 5.66 21.22 11.84
C ASP A 418 7.11 21.58 12.26
N THR A 419 7.36 21.66 13.57
CA THR A 419 8.69 21.95 14.11
C THR A 419 9.72 20.89 13.67
N TYR A 420 9.31 19.61 13.62
CA TYR A 420 10.17 18.49 13.25
C TYR A 420 10.39 18.36 11.74
N PHE A 421 9.30 18.28 10.95
CA PHE A 421 9.35 17.96 9.52
C PHE A 421 9.59 19.18 8.63
N VAL A 422 9.00 20.33 8.97
CA VAL A 422 9.08 21.55 8.15
C VAL A 422 10.27 22.41 8.58
N GLN A 423 10.35 22.74 9.87
CA GLN A 423 11.40 23.62 10.39
C GLN A 423 12.73 22.90 10.62
N LYS A 424 12.71 21.57 10.77
CA LYS A 424 13.87 20.75 11.15
C LYS A 424 14.55 21.22 12.45
N ASP A 425 13.80 21.83 13.37
CA ASP A 425 14.31 22.31 14.67
C ASP A 425 14.16 21.22 15.75
N TYR A 426 15.08 20.27 15.71
CA TYR A 426 15.09 19.14 16.65
C TYR A 426 15.30 19.57 18.11
N ALA A 427 16.03 20.67 18.36
CA ALA A 427 16.23 21.17 19.71
C ALA A 427 14.93 21.70 20.31
N ALA A 428 14.14 22.43 19.53
CA ALA A 428 12.82 22.90 19.95
C ALA A 428 11.85 21.74 20.18
N VAL A 429 11.89 20.67 19.36
CA VAL A 429 11.11 19.45 19.59
C VAL A 429 11.42 18.85 20.96
N LEU A 430 12.70 18.71 21.30
CA LEU A 430 13.13 18.18 22.60
C LEU A 430 12.71 19.08 23.77
N GLN A 431 12.80 20.40 23.62
CA GLN A 431 12.36 21.35 24.65
C GLN A 431 10.85 21.26 24.89
N LYS A 432 10.04 21.30 23.82
CA LYS A 432 8.57 21.28 23.90
C LYS A 432 8.01 19.98 24.48
N THR A 433 8.75 18.87 24.36
CA THR A 433 8.31 17.54 24.81
C THR A 433 8.91 17.10 26.14
N THR A 434 9.69 17.95 26.82
CA THR A 434 10.42 17.59 28.04
C THR A 434 9.50 17.04 29.15
N ASN A 435 8.31 17.64 29.31
CA ASN A 435 7.34 17.27 30.33
C ASN A 435 6.29 16.25 29.85
N GLN A 436 6.44 15.68 28.64
CA GLN A 436 5.51 14.68 28.14
C GLN A 436 5.62 13.40 28.99
N THR A 437 4.50 13.01 29.60
CA THR A 437 4.39 11.78 30.40
C THR A 437 3.65 10.69 29.63
N ILE A 438 3.98 9.43 29.90
CA ILE A 438 3.25 8.27 29.38
C ILE A 438 2.10 7.93 30.31
N SER A 439 0.87 7.95 29.80
CA SER A 439 -0.32 7.38 30.45
C SER A 439 -0.61 5.99 29.88
N SER A 440 -1.29 5.14 30.65
CA SER A 440 -1.80 3.85 30.17
C SER A 440 -3.33 3.89 30.10
N PRO A 441 -3.97 3.58 28.95
CA PRO A 441 -3.34 3.27 27.65
C PRO A 441 -2.63 4.49 27.03
N VAL A 442 -1.64 4.23 26.18
CA VAL A 442 -0.91 5.28 25.45
C VAL A 442 -1.78 5.74 24.28
N SER A 443 -2.22 7.00 24.29
CA SER A 443 -2.97 7.56 23.16
C SER A 443 -2.11 7.70 21.91
N MET A 444 -2.70 7.66 20.72
CA MET A 444 -1.99 7.85 19.44
C MET A 444 -1.23 9.18 19.39
N THR A 445 -1.82 10.25 19.95
CA THR A 445 -1.17 11.57 20.05
C THR A 445 0.05 11.55 20.99
N THR A 446 -0.02 10.83 22.12
CA THR A 446 1.11 10.68 23.05
C THR A 446 2.20 9.82 22.42
N PHE A 447 1.82 8.69 21.81
CA PHE A 447 2.72 7.81 21.09
C PHE A 447 3.48 8.57 19.99
N SER A 448 2.76 9.29 19.12
CA SER A 448 3.36 10.07 18.03
C SER A 448 4.26 11.20 18.55
N THR A 449 3.86 11.88 19.63
CA THR A 449 4.68 12.93 20.27
C THR A 449 6.02 12.39 20.77
N LEU A 450 5.99 11.25 21.48
CA LEU A 450 7.20 10.62 22.01
C LEU A 450 8.05 9.99 20.92
N THR A 451 7.44 9.49 19.85
CA THR A 451 8.13 9.08 18.62
C THR A 451 8.93 10.25 18.02
N LEU A 452 8.34 11.43 17.82
CA LEU A 452 9.09 12.61 17.34
C LEU A 452 10.19 13.04 18.29
N ARG A 453 9.99 12.93 19.62
CA ARG A 453 11.02 13.23 20.61
C ARG A 453 12.22 12.30 20.50
N ALA A 454 11.98 10.99 20.39
CA ALA A 454 13.05 10.01 20.25
C ALA A 454 13.78 10.16 18.91
N LEU A 455 13.06 10.38 17.82
CA LEU A 455 13.65 10.69 16.51
C LEU A 455 14.50 11.98 16.55
N ALA A 456 14.08 13.02 17.29
CA ALA A 456 14.87 14.24 17.47
C ALA A 456 16.16 13.97 18.28
N PHE A 457 16.13 13.07 19.27
CA PHE A 457 17.35 12.61 19.94
C PHE A 457 18.27 11.87 18.95
N GLU A 458 17.74 11.04 18.05
CA GLU A 458 18.52 10.34 17.02
C GLU A 458 19.15 11.29 16.00
N LYS A 459 18.39 12.28 15.50
CA LYS A 459 18.93 13.34 14.61
C LYS A 459 20.03 14.18 15.28
N THR A 460 20.01 14.27 16.61
CA THR A 460 21.07 14.92 17.41
C THR A 460 22.11 13.94 17.98
N LYS A 461 22.11 12.67 17.52
CA LYS A 461 23.03 11.60 17.91
C LYS A 461 23.06 11.27 19.42
N GLN A 462 21.99 11.59 20.13
CA GLN A 462 21.80 11.26 21.54
C GLN A 462 21.10 9.90 21.68
N TRP A 463 21.75 8.85 21.17
CA TRP A 463 21.17 7.51 20.97
C TRP A 463 20.56 6.88 22.23
N GLU A 464 21.27 6.94 23.36
CA GLU A 464 20.81 6.38 24.64
C GLU A 464 19.54 7.05 25.17
N LYS A 465 19.36 8.35 24.89
CA LYS A 465 18.14 9.07 25.29
C LYS A 465 16.94 8.67 24.42
N ALA A 466 17.17 8.44 23.13
CA ALA A 466 16.15 7.89 22.24
C ALA A 466 15.76 6.47 22.64
N GLU A 467 16.75 5.60 22.88
CA GLU A 467 16.56 4.23 23.38
C GLU A 467 15.70 4.18 24.63
N THR A 468 15.95 5.07 25.61
CA THR A 468 15.15 5.14 26.83
C THR A 468 13.67 5.37 26.51
N ILE A 469 13.37 6.29 25.59
CA ILE A 469 11.98 6.56 25.18
C ILE A 469 11.38 5.35 24.45
N TRP A 470 12.14 4.71 23.55
CA TRP A 470 11.68 3.52 22.84
C TRP A 470 11.34 2.37 23.77
N LEU A 471 12.19 2.09 24.77
CA LEU A 471 11.95 1.08 25.79
C LEU A 471 10.75 1.44 26.69
N ASP A 472 10.63 2.72 27.07
CA ASP A 472 9.50 3.19 27.88
C ASP A 472 8.17 3.06 27.12
N LEU A 473 8.12 3.42 25.83
CA LEU A 473 6.96 3.19 24.98
C LEU A 473 6.67 1.68 24.85
N PHE A 474 7.68 0.87 24.56
CA PHE A 474 7.55 -0.58 24.38
C PHE A 474 6.94 -1.26 25.62
N LYS A 475 7.34 -0.81 26.83
CA LYS A 475 6.82 -1.33 28.09
C LYS A 475 5.36 -0.95 28.36
N ASN A 476 4.92 0.22 27.92
CA ASN A 476 3.61 0.79 28.28
C ASN A 476 2.54 0.63 27.20
N THR A 477 2.92 0.26 25.99
CA THR A 477 2.01 0.01 24.87
C THR A 477 1.62 -1.46 24.81
N GLN A 478 0.37 -1.78 24.44
CA GLN A 478 -0.06 -3.15 24.12
C GLN A 478 -0.57 -3.30 22.68
N HIS A 479 -0.57 -2.19 21.92
CA HIS A 479 -1.02 -2.17 20.53
C HIS A 479 -0.07 -3.01 19.65
N PRO A 480 -0.56 -4.06 18.94
CA PRO A 480 0.32 -5.02 18.24
C PRO A 480 1.21 -4.38 17.17
N ILE A 481 0.67 -3.42 16.42
CA ILE A 481 1.42 -2.74 15.36
C ILE A 481 2.48 -1.80 15.98
N GLN A 482 2.14 -1.05 17.03
CA GLN A 482 3.09 -0.18 17.72
C GLN A 482 4.21 -1.01 18.33
N GLN A 483 3.88 -2.18 18.91
CA GLN A 483 4.87 -3.12 19.43
C GLN A 483 5.88 -3.55 18.36
N ARG A 484 5.42 -3.93 17.15
CA ARG A 484 6.31 -4.22 16.02
C ARG A 484 7.16 -2.99 15.67
N GLN A 485 6.54 -1.83 15.46
CA GLN A 485 7.26 -0.61 15.14
C GLN A 485 8.33 -0.22 16.17
N LEU A 486 8.08 -0.42 17.46
CA LEU A 486 9.04 -0.12 18.53
C LEU A 486 10.24 -1.08 18.50
N GLN A 487 10.05 -2.35 18.12
CA GLN A 487 11.17 -3.26 17.90
C GLN A 487 12.04 -2.80 16.73
N LEU A 488 11.42 -2.33 15.65
CA LEU A 488 12.15 -1.70 14.55
C LEU A 488 12.91 -0.44 15.02
N ALA A 489 12.27 0.43 15.81
CA ALA A 489 12.92 1.62 16.35
C ALA A 489 14.17 1.30 17.16
N LEU A 490 14.07 0.31 18.06
CA LEU A 490 15.19 -0.17 18.84
C LEU A 490 16.28 -0.79 17.95
N ALA A 491 15.91 -1.58 16.94
CA ALA A 491 16.85 -2.17 16.00
C ALA A 491 17.65 -1.11 15.23
N LEU A 492 16.98 -0.09 14.68
CA LEU A 492 17.59 1.05 14.01
C LEU A 492 18.52 1.84 14.95
N ASN A 493 18.07 2.07 16.19
CA ASN A 493 18.85 2.78 17.20
C ASN A 493 20.14 2.03 17.55
N TYR A 494 20.04 0.71 17.82
CA TYR A 494 21.20 -0.12 18.15
C TYR A 494 22.17 -0.24 16.98
N GLU A 495 21.67 -0.34 15.75
CA GLU A 495 22.50 -0.37 14.56
C GLU A 495 23.28 0.95 14.36
N GLN A 496 22.57 2.08 14.33
CA GLN A 496 23.19 3.40 14.09
C GLN A 496 24.14 3.84 15.22
N SER A 497 23.87 3.39 16.46
CA SER A 497 24.75 3.66 17.61
C SER A 497 25.94 2.70 17.72
N GLY A 498 26.07 1.71 16.83
CA GLY A 498 27.14 0.71 16.87
C GLY A 498 27.02 -0.27 18.05
N ARG A 499 25.81 -0.46 18.58
CA ARG A 499 25.49 -1.30 19.75
C ARG A 499 24.66 -2.52 19.36
N LEU A 500 24.90 -3.08 18.18
CA LEU A 500 24.11 -4.17 17.60
C LEU A 500 24.04 -5.43 18.50
N GLN A 501 25.04 -5.64 19.37
CA GLN A 501 25.03 -6.69 20.38
C GLN A 501 23.81 -6.64 21.33
N SER A 502 23.24 -5.45 21.57
CA SER A 502 22.08 -5.29 22.46
C SER A 502 20.83 -6.02 21.95
N ILE A 503 20.72 -6.23 20.63
CA ILE A 503 19.59 -6.96 20.02
C ILE A 503 19.58 -8.43 20.43
N PHE A 504 20.75 -9.01 20.69
CA PHE A 504 20.92 -10.43 21.02
C PHE A 504 21.12 -10.67 22.52
N ALA A 505 20.96 -9.62 23.35
CA ALA A 505 20.93 -9.75 24.80
C ALA A 505 19.69 -10.55 25.25
N LYS A 506 19.81 -11.23 26.39
CA LYS A 506 18.75 -12.11 26.93
C LYS A 506 17.42 -11.39 27.18
N ASP A 507 17.49 -10.12 27.55
CA ASP A 507 16.37 -9.23 27.89
C ASP A 507 16.11 -8.19 26.80
N SER A 508 16.62 -8.41 25.58
CA SER A 508 16.36 -7.54 24.43
C SER A 508 14.86 -7.44 24.15
N ALA A 509 14.37 -6.21 23.97
CA ALA A 509 13.03 -5.94 23.48
C ALA A 509 12.88 -6.22 21.97
N VAL A 510 13.98 -6.32 21.22
CA VAL A 510 14.00 -6.70 19.80
C VAL A 510 13.99 -8.22 19.71
N THR A 511 12.81 -8.81 19.70
CA THR A 511 12.60 -10.27 19.71
C THR A 511 12.20 -10.83 18.35
N ASP A 512 11.74 -9.98 17.43
CA ASP A 512 11.35 -10.38 16.08
C ASP A 512 12.53 -10.96 15.30
N LYS A 513 12.36 -12.21 14.84
CA LYS A 513 13.41 -12.96 14.17
C LYS A 513 13.81 -12.38 12.82
N ARG A 514 12.91 -11.72 12.11
CA ARG A 514 13.22 -11.12 10.81
C ARG A 514 14.19 -9.95 10.97
N LEU A 515 13.98 -9.10 11.99
CA LEU A 515 14.90 -8.02 12.33
C LEU A 515 16.27 -8.58 12.75
N GLN A 516 16.27 -9.60 13.61
CA GLN A 516 17.49 -10.25 14.09
C GLN A 516 18.28 -10.87 12.92
N HIS A 517 17.63 -11.64 12.04
CA HIS A 517 18.27 -12.33 10.92
C HIS A 517 18.76 -11.36 9.86
N LEU A 518 17.98 -10.32 9.54
CA LEU A 518 18.41 -9.25 8.63
C LEU A 518 19.72 -8.62 9.11
N LEU A 519 19.80 -8.27 10.40
CA LEU A 519 20.98 -7.62 10.98
C LEU A 519 22.17 -8.56 11.12
N ILE A 520 21.93 -9.84 11.40
CA ILE A 520 22.97 -10.89 11.32
C ILE A 520 23.59 -10.90 9.92
N GLN A 521 22.78 -10.85 8.88
CA GLN A 521 23.24 -10.94 7.49
C GLN A 521 23.91 -9.65 7.01
N ARG A 522 23.37 -8.49 7.36
CA ARG A 522 23.77 -7.21 6.75
C ARG A 522 24.79 -6.41 7.56
N SER A 523 24.71 -6.44 8.89
CA SER A 523 25.39 -5.43 9.74
C SER A 523 26.24 -6.02 10.86
N ALA A 524 26.10 -7.31 11.15
CA ALA A 524 26.89 -7.95 12.20
C ALA A 524 28.37 -8.07 11.82
N SER A 525 29.24 -7.65 12.75
CA SER A 525 30.68 -7.88 12.63
C SER A 525 31.04 -9.35 12.84
N ALA A 526 32.22 -9.76 12.37
CA ALA A 526 32.74 -11.12 12.60
C ALA A 526 32.70 -11.52 14.10
N LYS A 527 33.08 -10.60 14.98
CA LYS A 527 33.07 -10.82 16.43
C LYS A 527 31.66 -11.05 16.96
N LEU A 528 30.69 -10.24 16.54
CA LEU A 528 29.30 -10.40 16.97
C LEU A 528 28.72 -11.72 16.48
N LEU A 529 29.02 -12.12 15.24
CA LEU A 529 28.58 -13.41 14.70
C LEU A 529 29.12 -14.58 15.52
N GLU A 530 30.41 -14.58 15.88
CA GLU A 530 30.96 -15.60 16.78
C GLU A 530 30.34 -15.54 18.18
N ASP A 531 30.05 -14.36 18.71
CA ASP A 531 29.34 -14.22 19.99
C ASP A 531 27.96 -14.86 19.95
N ILE A 532 27.20 -14.68 18.85
CA ILE A 532 25.90 -15.31 18.64
C ILE A 532 26.01 -16.85 18.64
N LEU A 533 27.04 -17.40 18.00
CA LEU A 533 27.28 -18.85 17.99
C LEU A 533 27.53 -19.40 19.41
N ASN A 534 28.27 -18.64 20.22
CA ASN A 534 28.68 -19.04 21.56
C ASN A 534 27.66 -18.71 22.66
N THR A 535 26.70 -17.82 22.39
CA THR A 535 25.71 -17.39 23.39
C THR A 535 24.70 -18.50 23.67
N PRO A 536 24.47 -18.89 24.94
CA PRO A 536 23.41 -19.83 25.29
C PRO A 536 22.03 -19.21 25.01
N ASP A 537 21.00 -20.03 24.88
CA ASP A 537 19.60 -19.60 24.68
C ASP A 537 19.27 -18.95 23.32
N ILE A 538 20.24 -18.69 22.44
CA ILE A 538 19.96 -18.35 21.03
C ILE A 538 19.54 -19.61 20.27
N GLU A 539 18.42 -19.50 19.56
CA GLU A 539 17.82 -20.56 18.75
C GLU A 539 18.76 -21.10 17.66
N ALA A 540 18.65 -22.41 17.40
CA ALA A 540 19.52 -23.13 16.47
C ALA A 540 19.51 -22.57 15.04
N LEU A 541 18.35 -22.17 14.49
CA LEU A 541 18.26 -21.56 13.16
C LEU A 541 18.98 -20.20 13.11
N THR A 542 18.79 -19.36 14.13
CA THR A 542 19.48 -18.07 14.24
C THR A 542 21.00 -18.26 14.26
N LYS A 543 21.50 -19.28 14.97
CA LYS A 543 22.93 -19.63 14.95
C LYS A 543 23.39 -20.18 13.59
N ALA A 544 22.57 -20.97 12.90
CA ALA A 544 22.87 -21.45 11.56
C ALA A 544 23.03 -20.29 10.55
N ILE A 545 22.14 -19.29 10.62
CA ILE A 545 22.22 -18.07 9.81
C ILE A 545 23.48 -17.28 10.15
N ALA A 546 23.83 -17.13 11.44
CA ALA A 546 25.05 -16.47 11.86
C ALA A 546 26.32 -17.17 11.33
N LEU A 547 26.37 -18.50 11.41
CA LEU A 547 27.50 -19.28 10.88
C LEU A 547 27.60 -19.15 9.35
N LYS A 548 26.46 -19.25 8.65
CA LYS A 548 26.38 -19.05 7.19
C LYS A 548 26.93 -17.69 6.81
N THR A 549 26.47 -16.63 7.46
CA THR A 549 26.93 -15.26 7.20
C THR A 549 28.42 -15.11 7.49
N LEU A 550 28.90 -15.64 8.62
CA LEU A 550 30.30 -15.55 9.01
C LEU A 550 31.20 -16.26 8.00
N LEU A 551 30.89 -17.49 7.60
CA LEU A 551 31.63 -18.22 6.57
C LEU A 551 31.60 -17.50 5.23
N PHE A 552 30.43 -17.00 4.83
CA PHE A 552 30.26 -16.23 3.59
C PHE A 552 31.15 -14.98 3.57
N LYS A 553 31.05 -14.14 4.61
CA LYS A 553 31.80 -12.88 4.72
C LYS A 553 33.30 -13.13 4.78
N GLN A 554 33.77 -14.12 5.54
CA GLN A 554 35.21 -14.45 5.53
C GLN A 554 35.71 -14.89 4.16
N LEU A 555 34.87 -15.60 3.38
CA LEU A 555 35.23 -16.03 2.04
C LEU A 555 35.29 -14.87 1.04
N ILE A 556 34.29 -13.99 1.00
CA ILE A 556 34.29 -12.83 0.06
C ILE A 556 35.36 -11.79 0.42
N HIS A 557 35.78 -11.67 1.68
CA HIS A 557 36.87 -10.78 2.09
C HIS A 557 38.26 -11.42 1.90
N ALA A 558 38.34 -12.61 1.30
CA ALA A 558 39.57 -13.38 1.11
C ALA A 558 40.33 -13.68 2.42
N ASN A 559 39.61 -13.81 3.53
CA ASN A 559 40.12 -14.18 4.86
C ASN A 559 40.14 -15.70 5.04
N TYR A 560 40.79 -16.42 4.12
CA TYR A 560 40.70 -17.88 4.03
C TYR A 560 41.24 -18.64 5.25
N ALA A 561 42.23 -18.10 5.95
CA ALA A 561 42.73 -18.68 7.19
C ALA A 561 41.64 -18.69 8.28
N GLU A 562 40.88 -17.60 8.35
CA GLU A 562 39.82 -17.42 9.33
C GLU A 562 38.58 -18.24 8.96
N PHE A 563 38.22 -18.26 7.68
CA PHE A 563 37.23 -19.21 7.16
C PHE A 563 37.53 -20.66 7.59
N THR A 564 38.79 -21.09 7.43
CA THR A 564 39.22 -22.46 7.78
C THR A 564 39.08 -22.72 9.28
N ARG A 565 39.51 -21.76 10.13
CA ARG A 565 39.38 -21.87 11.58
C ARG A 565 37.91 -22.02 11.99
N ILE A 566 37.05 -21.14 11.50
CA ILE A 566 35.62 -21.09 11.84
C ILE A 566 34.91 -22.37 11.38
N TYR A 567 35.17 -22.83 10.15
CA TYR A 567 34.60 -24.07 9.62
C TYR A 567 34.94 -25.29 10.51
N GLN A 568 36.15 -25.33 11.06
CA GLN A 568 36.60 -26.41 11.95
C GLN A 568 36.04 -26.29 13.37
N GLN A 569 35.96 -25.07 13.89
CA GLN A 569 35.47 -24.79 15.23
C GLN A 569 33.96 -25.00 15.36
N TYR A 570 33.20 -24.75 14.29
CA TYR A 570 31.74 -24.86 14.25
C TYR A 570 31.31 -25.85 13.16
N PRO A 571 31.29 -27.16 13.44
CA PRO A 571 30.92 -28.17 12.44
C PRO A 571 29.47 -27.98 11.97
N ILE A 572 29.27 -27.82 10.65
CA ILE A 572 27.95 -27.56 10.04
C ILE A 572 26.90 -28.63 10.40
N LYS A 573 27.33 -29.88 10.58
CA LYS A 573 26.46 -31.00 10.98
C LYS A 573 25.78 -30.83 12.35
N ASP A 574 26.27 -29.93 13.19
CA ASP A 574 25.75 -29.66 14.52
C ASP A 574 24.60 -28.61 14.49
N TYR A 575 24.24 -28.12 13.29
CA TYR A 575 23.20 -27.12 13.04
C TYR A 575 21.99 -27.73 12.31
N PRO A 576 20.80 -27.09 12.38
CA PRO A 576 19.61 -27.56 11.68
C PRO A 576 19.79 -27.61 10.16
N ASP A 577 18.90 -28.35 9.50
CA ASP A 577 18.83 -28.45 8.04
C ASP A 577 18.49 -27.09 7.42
N PHE A 578 19.54 -26.33 7.08
CA PHE A 578 19.48 -25.01 6.47
C PHE A 578 20.37 -25.03 5.23
N LYS A 579 19.73 -25.06 4.04
CA LYS A 579 20.36 -25.36 2.76
C LYS A 579 21.53 -24.43 2.44
N GLU A 580 21.38 -23.14 2.76
CA GLU A 580 22.37 -22.10 2.49
C GLU A 580 23.66 -22.31 3.29
N LEU A 581 23.55 -22.85 4.52
CA LEU A 581 24.71 -23.24 5.31
C LEU A 581 25.33 -24.55 4.79
N GLN A 582 24.50 -25.51 4.38
CA GLN A 582 24.98 -26.79 3.84
C GLN A 582 25.78 -26.62 2.54
N ASN A 583 25.51 -25.60 1.74
CA ASN A 583 26.29 -25.28 0.55
C ASN A 583 27.81 -25.20 0.85
N PHE A 584 28.22 -24.75 2.04
CA PHE A 584 29.64 -24.68 2.43
C PHE A 584 30.33 -26.06 2.55
N GLN A 585 29.57 -27.16 2.57
CA GLN A 585 30.07 -28.53 2.52
C GLN A 585 30.35 -29.03 1.09
N TRP A 586 30.25 -28.15 0.08
CA TRP A 586 30.51 -28.45 -1.33
C TRP A 586 31.80 -29.24 -1.55
N THR A 587 31.69 -30.37 -2.26
CA THR A 587 32.80 -31.30 -2.48
C THR A 587 33.56 -31.07 -3.79
N GLY A 588 33.19 -30.04 -4.55
CA GLY A 588 33.84 -29.64 -5.80
C GLY A 588 33.12 -30.15 -7.06
N GLU A 589 31.95 -30.77 -6.89
CA GLU A 589 31.11 -31.27 -7.97
C GLU A 589 30.52 -30.15 -8.83
N PRO A 590 30.43 -30.33 -10.16
CA PRO A 590 29.68 -29.41 -11.02
C PRO A 590 28.16 -29.59 -10.81
N LEU A 591 27.36 -28.59 -11.20
CA LEU A 591 25.91 -28.77 -11.29
C LEU A 591 25.56 -29.78 -12.39
N ALA A 592 24.52 -30.58 -12.16
CA ALA A 592 24.08 -31.64 -13.09
C ALA A 592 23.67 -31.13 -14.48
N THR A 593 23.43 -29.82 -14.63
CA THR A 593 23.00 -29.15 -15.87
C THR A 593 24.11 -28.38 -16.58
N ASP A 594 25.37 -28.51 -16.14
CA ASP A 594 26.48 -27.69 -16.63
C ASP A 594 27.41 -28.50 -17.55
N ASP A 595 27.52 -28.10 -18.82
CA ASP A 595 28.42 -28.69 -19.82
C ASP A 595 29.87 -28.14 -19.70
N ASP A 596 30.12 -27.21 -18.76
CA ASP A 596 31.40 -26.52 -18.57
C ASP A 596 32.21 -27.13 -17.41
N HIS A 597 32.91 -28.24 -17.64
CA HIS A 597 33.60 -28.97 -16.57
C HIS A 597 34.91 -28.29 -16.10
N TYR A 598 34.91 -27.64 -14.93
CA TYR A 598 36.13 -27.24 -14.21
C TYR A 598 36.28 -28.06 -12.92
N THR A 599 37.42 -28.74 -12.75
CA THR A 599 37.63 -29.61 -11.59
C THR A 599 37.99 -28.82 -10.34
N CYS A 600 37.09 -28.82 -9.35
CA CYS A 600 37.32 -28.21 -8.07
C CYS A 600 37.58 -29.22 -6.95
N GLN A 601 38.37 -28.79 -5.96
CA GLN A 601 38.51 -29.50 -4.70
C GLN A 601 37.38 -29.07 -3.74
N PRO A 602 37.08 -29.87 -2.70
CA PRO A 602 36.16 -29.46 -1.65
C PRO A 602 36.47 -28.06 -1.11
N LEU A 603 35.43 -27.27 -0.81
CA LEU A 603 35.58 -25.85 -0.48
C LEU A 603 36.59 -25.61 0.66
N LEU A 604 36.55 -26.42 1.71
CA LEU A 604 37.49 -26.33 2.83
C LEU A 604 38.96 -26.49 2.38
N LYS A 605 39.25 -27.44 1.48
CA LYS A 605 40.61 -27.63 0.94
C LYS A 605 41.02 -26.47 0.04
N THR A 606 40.08 -25.96 -0.75
CA THR A 606 40.27 -24.78 -1.59
C THR A 606 40.66 -23.55 -0.74
N ALA A 607 39.93 -23.30 0.35
CA ALA A 607 40.25 -22.22 1.29
C ALA A 607 41.61 -22.43 2.00
N GLN A 608 41.90 -23.65 2.47
CA GLN A 608 43.20 -23.98 3.06
C GLN A 608 44.38 -23.69 2.11
N ARG A 609 44.21 -24.00 0.81
CA ARG A 609 45.21 -23.72 -0.21
C ARG A 609 45.39 -22.20 -0.42
N LEU A 610 44.30 -21.44 -0.44
CA LEU A 610 44.35 -19.98 -0.58
C LEU A 610 44.90 -19.28 0.67
N ALA A 611 44.73 -19.86 1.86
CA ALA A 611 45.35 -19.38 3.08
C ALA A 611 46.89 -19.46 3.01
N GLN A 612 47.43 -20.47 2.31
CA GLN A 612 48.87 -20.64 2.09
C GLN A 612 49.38 -19.84 0.89
N ASN A 613 48.59 -19.77 -0.19
CA ASN A 613 48.90 -19.04 -1.41
C ASN A 613 47.66 -18.32 -1.94
N LYS A 614 47.52 -17.02 -1.61
CA LYS A 614 46.38 -16.19 -2.01
C LYS A 614 46.21 -16.04 -3.53
N ASN A 615 47.26 -16.33 -4.31
CA ASN A 615 47.26 -16.20 -5.77
C ASN A 615 47.12 -17.55 -6.48
N ASP A 616 46.71 -18.61 -5.79
CA ASP A 616 46.51 -19.91 -6.41
C ASP A 616 45.36 -19.88 -7.41
N ALA A 617 45.70 -19.94 -8.71
CA ALA A 617 44.76 -19.72 -9.78
C ALA A 617 43.61 -20.73 -9.84
N VAL A 618 43.89 -22.00 -9.52
CA VAL A 618 42.86 -23.05 -9.54
C VAL A 618 41.91 -22.84 -8.37
N ALA A 619 42.44 -22.55 -7.18
CA ALA A 619 41.63 -22.34 -6.01
C ALA A 619 40.77 -21.06 -6.11
N LEU A 620 41.30 -19.98 -6.68
CA LEU A 620 40.54 -18.74 -6.94
C LEU A 620 39.36 -19.00 -7.89
N ASN A 621 39.58 -19.73 -8.99
CA ASN A 621 38.49 -20.14 -9.88
C ASN A 621 37.42 -20.95 -9.14
N CYS A 622 37.81 -21.87 -8.25
CA CYS A 622 36.87 -22.68 -7.49
C CYS A 622 36.06 -21.89 -6.46
N VAL A 623 36.61 -20.84 -5.85
CA VAL A 623 35.82 -19.93 -5.02
C VAL A 623 34.82 -19.15 -5.87
N GLY A 624 35.23 -18.68 -7.05
CA GLY A 624 34.31 -18.05 -8.01
C GLY A 624 33.17 -18.98 -8.44
N GLU A 625 33.46 -20.25 -8.67
CA GLU A 625 32.46 -21.27 -8.98
C GLU A 625 31.52 -21.53 -7.81
N PHE A 626 32.04 -21.70 -6.59
CA PHE A 626 31.19 -21.84 -5.40
C PHE A 626 30.12 -20.74 -5.32
N PHE A 627 30.51 -19.47 -5.50
CA PHE A 627 29.55 -18.37 -5.53
C PHE A 627 28.59 -18.43 -6.72
N ARG A 628 29.05 -18.89 -7.90
CA ARG A 628 28.15 -19.10 -9.05
C ARG A 628 27.13 -20.20 -8.81
N LEU A 629 27.50 -21.30 -8.16
CA LEU A 629 26.58 -22.43 -7.99
C LEU A 629 25.50 -22.13 -6.95
N PHE A 630 25.89 -21.53 -5.83
CA PHE A 630 25.05 -21.46 -4.64
C PHE A 630 24.52 -20.05 -4.33
N PHE A 631 25.06 -19.02 -4.99
CA PHE A 631 24.77 -17.61 -4.71
C PHE A 631 24.66 -16.81 -6.02
N TYR A 632 23.98 -17.36 -7.05
CA TYR A 632 23.81 -16.70 -8.36
C TYR A 632 22.35 -16.37 -8.72
N TYR A 633 21.39 -17.24 -8.38
CA TYR A 633 20.02 -17.11 -8.86
C TYR A 633 19.10 -16.26 -7.97
N ASN A 634 19.44 -16.07 -6.70
CA ASN A 634 18.68 -15.18 -5.82
C ASN A 634 19.25 -13.77 -5.95
N TYR A 635 18.80 -13.05 -6.98
CA TYR A 635 19.16 -11.64 -7.23
C TYR A 635 19.06 -10.79 -5.94
N ALA A 636 18.11 -11.12 -5.05
CA ALA A 636 17.93 -10.48 -3.75
C ALA A 636 19.02 -10.80 -2.72
N GLU A 637 19.41 -12.07 -2.50
CA GLU A 637 20.38 -12.41 -1.46
C GLU A 637 21.78 -11.91 -1.77
N VAL A 638 22.18 -11.95 -3.02
CA VAL A 638 23.54 -11.65 -3.45
C VAL A 638 23.76 -10.13 -3.45
N TYR A 639 22.79 -9.37 -3.96
CA TYR A 639 22.84 -7.90 -3.87
C TYR A 639 22.87 -7.42 -2.43
N LEU A 640 22.11 -8.01 -1.50
CA LEU A 640 22.14 -7.61 -0.08
C LEU A 640 23.54 -7.69 0.55
N PHE A 641 24.41 -8.60 0.10
CA PHE A 641 25.78 -8.73 0.61
C PHE A 641 26.83 -7.93 -0.16
N TYR A 642 26.64 -7.69 -1.47
CA TYR A 642 27.55 -6.91 -2.31
C TYR A 642 27.19 -5.41 -2.38
N ASP A 643 25.96 -5.07 -2.00
CA ASP A 643 25.33 -3.76 -2.18
C ASP A 643 24.97 -3.07 -0.85
N VAL A 644 25.98 -2.90 -0.01
CA VAL A 644 25.97 -1.88 1.07
C VAL A 644 26.34 -0.48 0.55
N ASN A 645 26.38 -0.25 -0.78
CA ASN A 645 26.71 1.07 -1.37
C ASN A 645 25.62 1.65 -2.30
N PHE A 646 24.36 1.20 -2.24
CA PHE A 646 23.24 2.04 -2.73
C PHE A 646 23.10 3.34 -1.92
N SER A 647 23.86 3.46 -0.82
CA SER A 647 24.19 4.70 -0.14
C SER A 647 25.13 5.54 -1.02
N ALA A 648 24.53 6.29 -1.96
CA ALA A 648 25.05 7.61 -2.29
C ALA A 648 25.45 8.34 -0.99
N PRO A 649 26.46 9.23 -0.99
CA PRO A 649 26.83 10.00 0.21
C PRO A 649 25.56 10.55 0.85
N HIS A 650 25.27 10.11 2.08
CA HIS A 650 24.05 10.47 2.79
C HIS A 650 23.99 12.00 2.91
N GLY A 651 23.21 12.62 2.03
CA GLY A 651 22.58 13.89 2.27
C GLY A 651 21.32 13.68 3.13
N ASP A 652 20.27 14.44 2.86
CA ASP A 652 18.95 14.35 3.51
C ASP A 652 18.14 13.09 3.10
N LYS A 653 18.73 11.89 3.04
CA LYS A 653 18.00 10.63 2.73
C LYS A 653 17.76 9.81 4.01
N PRO A 654 16.63 9.07 4.11
CA PRO A 654 16.34 8.26 5.27
C PRO A 654 17.29 7.05 5.36
N TYR A 655 17.60 6.66 6.58
CA TYR A 655 18.45 5.51 6.90
C TYR A 655 17.61 4.24 6.98
N TYR A 656 17.99 3.20 6.24
CA TYR A 656 17.31 1.91 6.26
C TYR A 656 18.05 0.88 7.12
N LEU A 657 17.31 -0.01 7.78
CA LEU A 657 17.91 -1.06 8.62
C LEU A 657 18.78 -1.99 7.75
N GLY A 658 20.01 -2.26 8.18
CA GLY A 658 20.93 -3.11 7.43
C GLY A 658 21.82 -2.37 6.42
N GLU A 659 21.87 -1.03 6.46
CA GLU A 659 22.69 -0.21 5.56
C GLU A 659 24.00 0.29 6.18
N MET A 660 24.39 -0.21 7.35
CA MET A 660 25.71 0.12 7.89
C MET A 660 26.84 -0.41 6.99
N PRO A 661 28.02 0.25 7.02
CA PRO A 661 29.21 -0.25 6.34
C PRO A 661 29.56 -1.68 6.75
N ASP A 662 30.18 -2.43 5.84
CA ASP A 662 30.72 -3.74 6.14
C ASP A 662 31.84 -3.65 7.19
N TYR A 663 31.67 -4.35 8.32
CA TYR A 663 32.64 -4.37 9.41
C TYR A 663 33.70 -5.47 9.29
N PHE A 664 33.74 -6.21 8.18
CA PHE A 664 34.81 -7.16 7.89
C PHE A 664 36.03 -6.46 7.29
N ALA A 665 37.22 -6.90 7.72
CA ALA A 665 38.47 -6.33 7.24
C ALA A 665 38.75 -6.71 5.77
N GLY A 666 39.27 -5.74 4.99
CA GLY A 666 39.64 -5.93 3.58
C GLY A 666 38.51 -5.61 2.61
N LYS A 667 38.81 -5.59 1.31
CA LYS A 667 37.79 -5.41 0.28
C LYS A 667 36.98 -6.69 0.08
N THR A 668 35.73 -6.53 -0.37
CA THR A 668 34.91 -7.63 -0.89
C THR A 668 35.37 -8.03 -2.29
N TYR A 669 35.44 -9.32 -2.57
CA TYR A 669 35.72 -9.88 -3.90
C TYR A 669 34.43 -10.40 -4.52
N THR A 670 34.07 -9.87 -5.68
CA THR A 670 32.96 -10.38 -6.48
C THR A 670 33.42 -11.57 -7.34
N ARG A 671 32.47 -12.25 -7.99
CA ARG A 671 32.79 -13.32 -8.95
C ARG A 671 33.75 -12.88 -10.05
N LEU A 672 33.57 -11.65 -10.55
CA LEU A 672 34.47 -11.10 -11.56
C LEU A 672 35.86 -10.82 -10.98
N ASP A 673 35.98 -10.35 -9.73
CA ASP A 673 37.29 -10.13 -9.10
C ASP A 673 38.13 -11.41 -9.03
N TYR A 674 37.50 -12.56 -8.73
CA TYR A 674 38.19 -13.85 -8.76
C TYR A 674 38.73 -14.19 -10.13
N SER A 675 37.93 -13.99 -11.18
CA SER A 675 38.35 -14.24 -12.57
C SER A 675 39.49 -13.30 -12.99
N LEU A 676 39.38 -12.00 -12.65
CA LEU A 676 40.40 -11.00 -12.94
C LEU A 676 41.74 -11.34 -12.26
N ALA A 677 41.71 -11.75 -10.98
CA ALA A 677 42.91 -12.15 -10.26
C ALA A 677 43.66 -13.32 -10.94
N VAL A 678 42.93 -14.24 -11.56
CA VAL A 678 43.52 -15.36 -12.32
C VAL A 678 44.05 -14.92 -13.69
N ILE A 679 43.31 -14.07 -14.40
CA ILE A 679 43.71 -13.51 -15.71
C ILE A 679 45.04 -12.74 -15.57
N ASP A 680 45.12 -11.89 -14.55
CA ASP A 680 46.26 -10.99 -14.30
C ASP A 680 47.48 -11.72 -13.72
N ASN A 681 47.31 -12.92 -13.17
CA ASN A 681 48.42 -13.68 -12.60
C ASN A 681 49.32 -14.28 -13.72
N PRO A 682 50.57 -13.81 -13.92
CA PRO A 682 51.42 -14.30 -15.00
C PRO A 682 51.84 -15.77 -14.83
N LYS A 683 51.76 -16.31 -13.61
CA LYS A 683 52.11 -17.69 -13.27
C LYS A 683 50.92 -18.64 -13.26
N ALA A 684 49.70 -18.15 -13.53
CA ALA A 684 48.53 -19.02 -13.56
C ALA A 684 48.63 -20.03 -14.73
N PRO A 685 48.31 -21.33 -14.50
CA PRO A 685 48.29 -22.33 -15.56
C PRO A 685 47.34 -21.95 -16.69
N ASP A 686 47.68 -22.36 -17.92
CA ASP A 686 46.91 -22.00 -19.11
C ASP A 686 45.44 -22.42 -19.04
N GLN A 687 45.15 -23.61 -18.50
CA GLN A 687 43.78 -24.09 -18.25
C GLN A 687 43.00 -23.19 -17.28
N ALA A 688 43.64 -22.76 -16.18
CA ALA A 688 43.00 -21.86 -15.22
C ALA A 688 42.72 -20.47 -15.81
N LYS A 689 43.63 -19.96 -16.64
CA LYS A 689 43.44 -18.69 -17.36
C LYS A 689 42.35 -18.78 -18.42
N ALA A 690 42.31 -19.85 -19.20
CA ALA A 690 41.27 -20.07 -20.21
C ALA A 690 39.88 -20.06 -19.56
N TYR A 691 39.74 -20.77 -18.44
CA TYR A 691 38.49 -20.80 -17.69
C TYR A 691 38.10 -19.44 -17.08
N ALA A 692 39.06 -18.73 -16.49
CA ALA A 692 38.81 -17.41 -15.92
C ALA A 692 38.36 -16.40 -17.00
N LEU A 693 38.97 -16.43 -18.19
CA LEU A 693 38.56 -15.61 -19.34
C LEU A 693 37.13 -15.96 -19.77
N TYR A 694 36.80 -17.24 -19.87
CA TYR A 694 35.46 -17.72 -20.19
C TYR A 694 34.41 -17.21 -19.19
N ARG A 695 34.67 -17.37 -17.88
CA ARG A 695 33.75 -16.87 -16.84
C ARG A 695 33.65 -15.35 -16.85
N ALA A 696 34.75 -14.61 -17.02
CA ALA A 696 34.75 -13.16 -17.10
C ALA A 696 33.94 -12.61 -18.29
N ILE A 697 34.00 -13.26 -19.46
CA ILE A 697 33.21 -12.87 -20.64
C ILE A 697 31.71 -13.13 -20.39
N ASN A 698 31.37 -14.27 -19.80
CA ASN A 698 29.97 -14.64 -19.54
C ASN A 698 29.29 -13.81 -18.46
N CYS A 699 30.05 -13.04 -17.66
CA CYS A 699 29.50 -12.04 -16.74
C CYS A 699 28.69 -10.92 -17.42
N PHE A 700 28.70 -10.86 -18.75
CA PHE A 700 27.97 -9.87 -19.55
C PHE A 700 26.90 -10.49 -20.46
N ALA A 701 26.70 -11.81 -20.38
CA ALA A 701 25.97 -12.58 -21.39
C ALA A 701 24.47 -12.28 -21.51
N THR A 702 23.83 -11.80 -20.45
CA THR A 702 22.38 -11.63 -20.37
C THR A 702 21.89 -10.30 -20.93
N SER A 703 22.47 -9.18 -20.49
CA SER A 703 22.03 -7.82 -20.83
C SER A 703 23.14 -6.91 -21.37
N GLY A 704 24.38 -7.41 -21.46
CA GLY A 704 25.57 -6.58 -21.70
C GLY A 704 26.07 -5.80 -20.48
N ALA A 705 25.29 -5.75 -19.39
CA ALA A 705 25.73 -5.25 -18.09
C ALA A 705 26.47 -6.34 -17.29
N ASN A 706 27.33 -5.93 -16.36
CA ASN A 706 28.06 -6.85 -15.49
C ASN A 706 27.13 -7.41 -14.41
N HIS A 707 26.80 -8.70 -14.46
CA HIS A 707 26.03 -9.37 -13.41
C HIS A 707 26.91 -10.16 -12.42
N CYS A 708 28.23 -10.08 -12.54
CA CYS A 708 29.19 -10.74 -11.64
C CYS A 708 29.85 -9.78 -10.64
N GLY A 709 29.47 -8.50 -10.63
CA GLY A 709 30.03 -7.48 -9.76
C GLY A 709 29.81 -6.06 -10.29
N ARG A 710 30.51 -5.10 -9.68
CA ARG A 710 30.37 -3.66 -9.93
C ARG A 710 31.42 -3.07 -10.87
N GLN A 711 32.33 -3.91 -11.36
CA GLN A 711 33.42 -3.45 -12.22
C GLN A 711 32.85 -3.00 -13.57
N GLU A 712 33.19 -1.79 -13.98
CA GLU A 712 32.90 -1.30 -15.32
C GLU A 712 34.01 -1.75 -16.27
N ILE A 713 33.72 -2.81 -17.04
CA ILE A 713 34.64 -3.32 -18.05
C ILE A 713 34.19 -2.83 -19.43
N PRO A 714 34.99 -2.03 -20.15
CA PRO A 714 34.64 -1.59 -21.50
C PRO A 714 34.53 -2.76 -22.48
N GLN A 715 33.65 -2.64 -23.47
CA GLN A 715 33.47 -3.68 -24.50
C GLN A 715 34.77 -4.03 -25.24
N THR A 716 35.67 -3.04 -25.42
CA THR A 716 37.01 -3.27 -26.02
C THR A 716 37.86 -4.23 -25.21
N GLN A 717 37.80 -4.16 -23.88
CA GLN A 717 38.53 -5.07 -22.99
C GLN A 717 37.94 -6.49 -23.04
N ARG A 718 36.61 -6.60 -23.08
CA ARG A 718 35.91 -7.89 -23.24
C ARG A 718 36.26 -8.54 -24.58
N ALA A 719 36.34 -7.75 -25.65
CA ALA A 719 36.80 -8.20 -26.97
C ALA A 719 38.25 -8.72 -26.92
N ASN A 720 39.13 -8.06 -26.17
CA ASN A 720 40.51 -8.50 -25.98
C ASN A 720 40.59 -9.84 -25.24
N TRP A 721 39.79 -10.01 -24.17
CA TRP A 721 39.67 -11.30 -23.48
C TRP A 721 39.18 -12.41 -24.40
N PHE A 722 38.15 -12.14 -25.22
CA PHE A 722 37.63 -13.10 -26.19
C PHE A 722 38.68 -13.49 -27.23
N LYS A 723 39.41 -12.53 -27.80
CA LYS A 723 40.51 -12.80 -28.74
C LYS A 723 41.61 -13.62 -28.08
N LEU A 724 42.01 -13.28 -26.85
CA LEU A 724 43.02 -14.02 -26.11
C LEU A 724 42.60 -15.48 -25.88
N LEU A 725 41.36 -15.70 -25.45
CA LEU A 725 40.76 -17.03 -25.30
C LEU A 725 40.79 -17.81 -26.61
N LYS A 726 40.34 -17.19 -27.71
CA LYS A 726 40.24 -17.82 -29.04
C LYS A 726 41.57 -18.01 -29.76
N GLN A 727 42.63 -17.30 -29.40
CA GLN A 727 43.92 -17.40 -30.09
C GLN A 727 44.91 -18.26 -29.30
N LYS A 728 45.09 -17.95 -28.01
CA LYS A 728 46.09 -18.61 -27.17
C LYS A 728 45.56 -19.91 -26.56
N TYR A 729 44.27 -19.95 -26.22
CA TYR A 729 43.65 -21.05 -25.47
C TYR A 729 42.63 -21.84 -26.31
N LYS A 730 42.74 -21.77 -27.64
CA LYS A 730 41.77 -22.29 -28.62
C LYS A 730 41.43 -23.78 -28.51
N GLU A 731 42.33 -24.58 -27.95
CA GLU A 731 42.17 -26.03 -27.79
C GLU A 731 41.44 -26.41 -26.49
N THR A 732 41.05 -25.43 -25.66
CA THR A 732 40.25 -25.67 -24.44
C THR A 732 38.76 -25.72 -24.76
N ASP A 733 38.00 -26.53 -24.01
CA ASP A 733 36.55 -26.66 -24.20
C ASP A 733 35.85 -25.30 -24.07
N TRP A 734 36.26 -24.47 -23.11
CA TRP A 734 35.71 -23.13 -22.93
C TRP A 734 35.97 -22.19 -24.09
N ALA A 735 37.14 -22.29 -24.74
CA ALA A 735 37.40 -21.52 -25.95
C ALA A 735 36.55 -22.02 -27.13
N ILE A 736 36.23 -23.32 -27.20
CA ILE A 736 35.34 -23.88 -28.23
C ILE A 736 33.89 -23.43 -27.97
N GLN A 737 33.42 -23.55 -26.72
CA GLN A 737 32.06 -23.20 -26.28
C GLN A 737 31.76 -21.69 -26.38
N GLN A 738 32.72 -20.81 -26.11
CA GLN A 738 32.49 -19.35 -26.14
C GLN A 738 32.21 -18.85 -27.56
N LYS A 739 30.96 -18.59 -27.92
CA LYS A 739 30.60 -18.13 -29.28
C LYS A 739 30.71 -16.62 -29.47
N TYR A 740 30.33 -15.86 -28.46
CA TYR A 740 30.18 -14.40 -28.54
C TYR A 740 30.92 -13.70 -27.39
N TYR A 741 31.03 -12.38 -27.49
CA TYR A 741 31.32 -11.48 -26.38
C TYR A 741 30.34 -10.31 -26.46
N TRP A 742 30.00 -9.72 -25.32
CA TRP A 742 28.94 -8.70 -25.20
C TRP A 742 29.52 -7.33 -24.88
#